data_AF-A0A3E4N6C9-F1
#
_entry.id   AF-A0A3E4N6C9-F1
#
_cell.length_a   1.000
_cell.length_b   1.000
_cell.length_c   1.000
_cell.angle_alpha   90.00
_cell.angle_beta   90.00
_cell.angle_gamma   90.00
#
_symmetry.space_group_name_H-M   'P 1'
#
loop_
_entity.id
_entity.type
_entity.pdbx_description
1 polymer ?
#
loop_
_entity_poly.entity_id
_entity_poly.type
_entity_poly.pdbx_seq_one_letter_code
_entity_poly.pdbx_strand_id
1 'polypeptide(L)'
;MRTNLSSQISLNRVSPRYYRPGNAVERSVLTRLEKIPTNIFETSEEGVVQIANEIVAKIQDRQREGKFCTIAIGTGASLRPLFTELIRKHKDEGVSFRNVVFFNLYEYYPLTEGAGSSFSHLNKLFLSQIDIDRQNIFTMDGSIPQEAIIEHCRLYEQRIQTFGGLDMVIMGIGREGNIGMNEPGSHASSTTRLILIDATSRSEAAHNIGVDNLPPCSITMGINTIMGARKVYMLAWGEDKADIIRSAVEDKVSDTLPASYLQLHANTSVCVDLAAAAHLTRIQRPWLVTSCEWNDKLVRSAIVWLCTTLNKPILKLTNKDYNENGLSELLALYGSAYNANIKVFNDLQHTITGWPGGKPNADDTYRPERAKPFPKRVVVFSPHPDDDVISMGGTLRRLVQQGHEVHVAYETSGNIAVGDEEVVRFMHFINGFNQLFENSEDKVISDKYAEIKQFFSTKKEGDMDTRDILTIKGLIRRGEARTACTFNRIPLSRCHFLDLPFYETGKIEKNPISEADVEIVLNLLREVKPHQIYVAGDLADPHGTHRVCTDAVFAAIDEEKNAGAEWLKDCRIWMYRGAWAEWEIENIEMAVPLSPEELRAKRNSILKHQSQMESAPFLGNDERLFWQRSEDRNRGTASLYDQLGLACYEAMEAFVEYKPI
;
A
#
# COMPACT_ATOMS: atom_id res chain seq x y z
N MET A 1 12.53 12.09 17.92
CA MET A 1 12.26 10.79 17.29
C MET A 1 11.70 11.00 15.88
N ARG A 2 12.28 10.33 14.87
CA ARG A 2 11.75 10.35 13.49
C ARG A 2 10.82 9.15 13.30
N THR A 3 9.57 9.38 12.92
CA THR A 3 8.52 8.33 12.88
C THR A 3 7.95 8.06 11.48
N ASN A 4 8.53 8.67 10.45
CA ASN A 4 8.16 8.45 9.05
C ASN A 4 9.44 8.18 8.24
N LEU A 5 10.13 7.10 8.59
CA LEU A 5 11.41 6.69 7.99
C LEU A 5 11.19 5.76 6.81
N SER A 6 10.09 5.00 6.81
CA SER A 6 9.70 4.09 5.74
C SER A 6 9.45 4.81 4.42
N SER A 7 8.90 6.04 4.45
CA SER A 7 8.73 6.90 3.28
C SER A 7 10.05 7.36 2.65
N GLN A 8 11.16 7.29 3.40
CA GLN A 8 12.50 7.63 2.91
C GLN A 8 13.21 6.41 2.28
N ILE A 9 12.60 5.22 2.37
CA ILE A 9 13.13 4.03 1.69
C ILE A 9 12.91 4.19 0.20
N SER A 10 14.03 4.32 -0.50
CA SER A 10 14.09 4.27 -1.94
C SER A 10 14.95 3.06 -2.32
N LEU A 11 14.30 1.96 -2.73
CA LEU A 11 14.99 0.72 -3.15
C LEU A 11 15.98 1.00 -4.28
N ASN A 12 15.56 1.90 -5.17
CA ASN A 12 16.35 2.48 -6.23
C ASN A 12 16.38 3.99 -6.00
N ARG A 13 17.54 4.55 -5.63
CA ARG A 13 17.71 6.01 -5.66
C ARG A 13 17.46 6.49 -7.08
N VAL A 14 16.26 7.00 -7.31
CA VAL A 14 15.88 7.59 -8.59
C VAL A 14 16.67 8.88 -8.70
N SER A 15 17.51 8.97 -9.73
CA SER A 15 18.28 10.19 -9.96
C SER A 15 17.33 11.37 -10.18
N PRO A 16 17.52 12.51 -9.49
CA PRO A 16 16.70 13.71 -9.67
C PRO A 16 16.52 14.12 -11.12
N ARG A 17 17.48 13.84 -12.00
CA ARG A 17 17.40 14.14 -13.44
C ARG A 17 16.17 13.55 -14.14
N TYR A 18 15.58 12.47 -13.63
CA TYR A 18 14.42 11.83 -14.26
C TYR A 18 13.08 12.51 -13.89
N TYR A 19 13.02 13.22 -12.77
CA TYR A 19 11.79 13.89 -12.30
C TYR A 19 11.91 15.41 -12.12
N ARG A 20 13.13 15.94 -11.99
CA ARG A 20 13.49 17.36 -11.98
C ARG A 20 14.36 17.71 -13.20
N PRO A 21 13.78 17.77 -14.42
CA PRO A 21 14.52 18.15 -15.62
C PRO A 21 15.03 19.60 -15.51
N GLY A 22 16.27 19.86 -15.97
CA GLY A 22 16.90 21.17 -15.86
C GLY A 22 16.33 22.20 -16.84
N ASN A 23 15.67 21.76 -17.91
CA ASN A 23 15.06 22.62 -18.91
C ASN A 23 13.89 21.93 -19.65
N ALA A 24 13.18 22.70 -20.48
CA ALA A 24 12.03 22.22 -21.23
C ALA A 24 12.36 21.13 -22.27
N VAL A 25 13.58 21.14 -22.84
CA VAL A 25 14.01 20.16 -23.83
C VAL A 25 14.21 18.80 -23.16
N GLU A 26 14.91 18.76 -22.04
CA GLU A 26 15.08 17.55 -21.23
C GLU A 26 13.73 16.99 -20.78
N ARG A 27 12.84 17.87 -20.31
CA ARG A 27 11.47 17.47 -19.95
C ARG A 27 10.77 16.79 -21.12
N SER A 28 10.80 17.40 -22.31
CA SER A 28 10.17 16.83 -23.50
C SER A 28 10.72 15.46 -23.89
N VAL A 29 12.01 15.21 -23.68
CA VAL A 29 12.63 13.92 -23.98
C VAL A 29 12.18 12.87 -22.95
N LEU A 30 12.23 13.21 -21.66
CA LEU A 30 11.87 12.31 -20.57
C LEU A 30 10.39 11.92 -20.60
N THR A 31 9.50 12.87 -20.87
CA THR A 31 8.05 12.66 -20.82
C THR A 31 7.46 12.26 -22.19
N ARG A 32 8.28 11.86 -23.16
CA ARG A 32 7.81 11.58 -24.54
C ARG A 32 6.78 10.45 -24.65
N LEU A 33 6.71 9.57 -23.66
CA LEU A 33 5.73 8.48 -23.57
C LEU A 33 4.52 8.84 -22.70
N GLU A 34 4.61 9.93 -21.93
CA GLU A 34 3.51 10.44 -21.13
C GLU A 34 2.59 11.29 -22.02
N LYS A 35 1.31 10.93 -22.05
CA LYS A 35 0.26 11.60 -22.82
C LYS A 35 -0.50 12.63 -21.99
N ILE A 36 -0.17 12.74 -20.71
CA ILE A 36 -0.66 13.78 -19.80
C ILE A 36 0.55 14.42 -19.11
N PRO A 37 0.61 15.76 -18.99
CA PRO A 37 1.63 16.41 -18.17
C PRO A 37 1.66 15.84 -16.74
N THR A 38 2.72 15.10 -16.41
CA THR A 38 2.89 14.44 -15.11
C THR A 38 4.01 15.11 -14.33
N ASN A 39 3.65 15.67 -13.17
CA ASN A 39 4.56 16.27 -12.21
C ASN A 39 4.85 15.25 -11.10
N ILE A 40 6.13 14.93 -10.93
CA ILE A 40 6.60 13.99 -9.92
C ILE A 40 7.29 14.78 -8.81
N PHE A 41 6.85 14.58 -7.58
CA PHE A 41 7.37 15.18 -6.37
C PHE A 41 8.17 14.16 -5.58
N GLU A 42 9.14 14.61 -4.77
CA GLU A 42 9.90 13.69 -3.92
C GLU A 42 9.01 13.07 -2.85
N THR A 43 8.12 13.88 -2.27
CA THR A 43 7.12 13.44 -1.29
C THR A 43 5.74 14.00 -1.62
N SER A 44 4.71 13.37 -1.04
CA SER A 44 3.34 13.85 -1.20
C SER A 44 3.14 15.24 -0.59
N GLU A 45 3.84 15.58 0.49
CA GLU A 45 3.77 16.90 1.14
C GLU A 45 4.27 18.02 0.22
N GLU A 46 5.40 17.82 -0.48
CA GLU A 46 5.92 18.79 -1.44
C GLU A 46 4.89 19.06 -2.55
N GLY A 47 4.32 17.99 -3.12
CA GLY A 47 3.31 18.09 -4.16
C GLY A 47 2.04 18.78 -3.67
N VAL A 48 1.56 18.42 -2.47
CA VAL A 48 0.37 19.00 -1.85
C VAL A 48 0.52 20.51 -1.65
N VAL A 49 1.68 20.96 -1.13
CA VAL A 49 1.95 22.40 -0.93
C VAL A 49 1.94 23.13 -2.27
N GLN A 50 2.56 22.58 -3.32
CA GLN A 50 2.56 23.21 -4.64
C GLN A 50 1.13 23.33 -5.20
N ILE A 51 0.35 22.24 -5.18
CA ILE A 51 -1.01 22.25 -5.72
C ILE A 51 -1.93 23.16 -4.90
N ALA A 52 -1.78 23.21 -3.57
CA ALA A 52 -2.49 24.16 -2.73
C ALA A 52 -2.17 25.62 -3.12
N ASN A 53 -0.89 25.93 -3.39
CA ASN A 53 -0.50 27.27 -3.85
C ASN A 53 -1.13 27.63 -5.21
N GLU A 54 -1.17 26.69 -6.16
CA GLU A 54 -1.79 26.91 -7.48
C GLU A 54 -3.31 27.14 -7.37
N ILE A 55 -3.99 26.40 -6.48
CA ILE A 55 -5.43 26.61 -6.20
C ILE A 55 -5.67 27.98 -5.58
N VAL A 56 -4.89 28.36 -4.57
CA VAL A 56 -5.01 29.65 -3.90
C VAL A 56 -4.75 30.81 -4.86
N ALA A 57 -3.72 30.69 -5.70
CA ALA A 57 -3.43 31.69 -6.73
C ALA A 57 -4.62 31.87 -7.69
N LYS A 58 -5.25 30.76 -8.12
CA LYS A 58 -6.42 30.80 -8.99
C LYS A 58 -7.64 31.44 -8.32
N ILE A 59 -7.87 31.15 -7.04
CA ILE A 59 -8.94 31.79 -6.24
C ILE A 59 -8.72 33.30 -6.20
N GLN A 60 -7.49 33.74 -5.92
CA GLN A 60 -7.12 35.15 -5.85
C GLN A 60 -7.22 35.85 -7.23
N ASP A 61 -6.82 35.18 -8.31
CA ASP A 61 -6.98 35.69 -9.68
C ASP A 61 -8.45 35.97 -10.00
N ARG A 62 -9.33 35.00 -9.72
CA ARG A 62 -10.78 35.16 -9.94
C ARG A 62 -11.37 36.26 -9.07
N GLN A 63 -10.92 36.36 -7.82
CA GLN A 63 -11.34 37.42 -6.92
C GLN A 63 -10.92 38.82 -7.45
N ARG A 64 -9.71 38.95 -8.00
CA ARG A 64 -9.25 40.19 -8.66
C ARG A 64 -10.08 40.54 -9.89
N GLU A 65 -10.56 39.54 -10.63
CA GLU A 65 -11.48 39.71 -11.75
C GLU A 65 -12.93 40.03 -11.34
N GLY A 66 -13.25 39.99 -10.04
CA GLY A 66 -14.61 40.14 -9.53
C GLY A 66 -15.54 38.98 -9.92
N LYS A 67 -14.98 37.78 -10.14
CA LYS A 67 -15.71 36.56 -10.51
C LYS A 67 -15.52 35.49 -9.46
N PHE A 68 -16.51 34.62 -9.32
CA PHE A 68 -16.37 33.40 -8.52
C PHE A 68 -15.31 32.46 -9.13
N CYS A 69 -14.59 31.75 -8.26
CA CYS A 69 -13.75 30.63 -8.64
C CYS A 69 -14.56 29.34 -8.49
N THR A 70 -14.90 28.68 -9.60
CA THR A 70 -15.71 27.45 -9.59
C THR A 70 -14.82 26.21 -9.51
N ILE A 71 -14.95 25.45 -8.41
CA ILE A 71 -14.11 24.29 -8.15
C ILE A 71 -15.00 23.07 -7.94
N ALA A 72 -14.72 21.99 -8.66
CA ALA A 72 -15.29 20.69 -8.36
C ALA A 72 -14.25 19.80 -7.66
N ILE A 73 -14.60 19.22 -6.52
CA ILE A 73 -13.71 18.31 -5.77
C ILE A 73 -14.48 17.08 -5.30
N GLY A 74 -13.82 15.93 -5.34
CA GLY A 74 -14.34 14.68 -4.77
C GLY A 74 -13.87 14.41 -3.34
N THR A 75 -14.02 13.16 -2.91
CA THR A 75 -13.39 12.64 -1.68
C THR A 75 -12.35 11.56 -2.02
N GLY A 76 -11.66 11.04 -1.01
CA GLY A 76 -10.70 9.94 -1.15
C GLY A 76 -9.39 10.19 -0.42
N ALA A 77 -8.63 9.13 -0.17
CA ALA A 77 -7.35 9.19 0.55
C ALA A 77 -6.37 10.21 -0.05
N SER A 78 -6.24 10.25 -1.39
CA SER A 78 -5.29 11.15 -2.08
C SER A 78 -5.56 12.64 -1.88
N LEU A 79 -6.79 13.03 -1.52
CA LEU A 79 -7.20 14.42 -1.35
C LEU A 79 -7.11 14.90 0.11
N ARG A 80 -7.04 13.99 1.09
CA ARG A 80 -6.99 14.36 2.52
C ARG A 80 -5.80 15.27 2.87
N PRO A 81 -4.57 15.02 2.37
CA PRO A 81 -3.44 15.93 2.61
C PRO A 81 -3.69 17.34 2.04
N LEU A 82 -4.32 17.43 0.85
CA LEU A 82 -4.66 18.70 0.23
C LEU A 82 -5.66 19.50 1.07
N PHE A 83 -6.71 18.86 1.60
CA PHE A 83 -7.66 19.54 2.48
C PHE A 83 -6.98 20.09 3.73
N THR A 84 -6.09 19.30 4.33
CA THR A 84 -5.33 19.69 5.52
C THR A 84 -4.49 20.95 5.24
N GLU A 85 -3.78 20.98 4.11
CA GLU A 85 -2.96 22.13 3.73
C GLU A 85 -3.80 23.37 3.39
N LEU A 86 -4.93 23.22 2.69
CA LEU A 86 -5.84 24.35 2.40
C LEU A 86 -6.45 24.93 3.68
N ILE A 87 -6.79 24.10 4.66
CA ILE A 87 -7.28 24.55 5.97
C ILE A 87 -6.17 25.29 6.72
N ARG A 88 -4.93 24.77 6.70
CA ARG A 88 -3.78 25.45 7.30
C ARG A 88 -3.57 26.82 6.69
N LYS A 89 -3.59 26.93 5.35
CA LYS A 89 -3.51 28.22 4.64
C LYS A 89 -4.65 29.17 4.98
N HIS A 90 -5.86 28.66 5.18
CA HIS A 90 -6.97 29.48 5.66
C HIS A 90 -6.69 30.06 7.05
N LYS A 91 -6.32 29.20 8.01
CA LYS A 91 -6.15 29.55 9.42
C LYS A 91 -4.90 30.40 9.68
N ASP A 92 -3.80 30.09 9.00
CA ASP A 92 -2.47 30.66 9.29
C ASP A 92 -2.06 31.76 8.31
N GLU A 93 -2.47 31.67 7.04
CA GLU A 93 -2.09 32.62 5.98
C GLU A 93 -3.24 33.55 5.56
N GLY A 94 -4.45 33.36 6.10
CA GLY A 94 -5.61 34.23 5.85
C GLY A 94 -6.24 34.08 4.46
N VAL A 95 -6.05 32.93 3.79
CA VAL A 95 -6.70 32.63 2.52
C VAL A 95 -8.22 32.55 2.69
N SER A 96 -9.00 33.32 1.93
CA SER A 96 -10.47 33.29 1.99
C SER A 96 -11.09 32.46 0.85
N PHE A 97 -12.11 31.67 1.20
CA PHE A 97 -12.90 30.83 0.31
C PHE A 97 -14.31 31.41 0.04
N ARG A 98 -14.61 32.62 0.50
CA ARG A 98 -15.92 33.28 0.25
C ARG A 98 -16.23 33.44 -1.24
N ASN A 99 -15.21 33.66 -2.05
CA ASN A 99 -15.32 33.80 -3.51
C ASN A 99 -15.28 32.45 -4.25
N VAL A 100 -15.38 31.32 -3.55
CA VAL A 100 -15.38 29.99 -4.15
C VAL A 100 -16.81 29.48 -4.30
N VAL A 101 -17.08 28.89 -5.46
CA VAL A 101 -18.28 28.10 -5.72
C VAL A 101 -17.87 26.64 -5.86
N PHE A 102 -18.43 25.80 -5.01
CA PHE A 102 -18.04 24.41 -4.84
C PHE A 102 -19.06 23.46 -5.48
N PHE A 103 -18.56 22.47 -6.21
CA PHE A 103 -19.35 21.37 -6.79
C PHE A 103 -18.81 20.01 -6.31
N ASN A 104 -19.64 19.20 -5.68
CA ASN A 104 -19.28 17.83 -5.32
C ASN A 104 -19.20 16.93 -6.58
N LEU A 105 -18.24 16.01 -6.66
CA LEU A 105 -18.08 15.14 -7.83
C LEU A 105 -19.07 14.00 -7.92
N TYR A 106 -19.56 13.50 -6.80
CA TYR A 106 -20.51 12.38 -6.75
C TYR A 106 -21.26 12.35 -5.42
N GLU A 107 -22.40 11.66 -5.36
CA GLU A 107 -23.05 11.25 -4.12
C GLU A 107 -23.61 9.83 -4.26
N TYR A 108 -23.65 9.05 -3.18
CA TYR A 108 -24.17 7.69 -3.21
C TYR A 108 -25.69 7.66 -3.34
N TYR A 109 -26.25 6.56 -3.85
CA TYR A 109 -27.68 6.41 -4.08
C TYR A 109 -28.16 4.95 -3.90
N PRO A 110 -29.32 4.72 -3.25
CA PRO A 110 -30.09 5.69 -2.47
C PRO A 110 -29.41 5.98 -1.12
N LEU A 111 -29.47 7.23 -0.65
CA LEU A 111 -29.10 7.59 0.71
C LEU A 111 -30.29 7.41 1.63
N THR A 112 -30.14 6.55 2.62
CA THR A 112 -31.06 6.38 3.75
C THR A 112 -30.44 6.94 5.03
N GLU A 113 -31.23 7.13 6.08
CA GLU A 113 -30.68 7.50 7.40
C GLU A 113 -29.58 6.52 7.83
N GLY A 114 -28.42 7.04 8.23
CA GLY A 114 -27.26 6.25 8.63
C GLY A 114 -26.35 5.77 7.49
N ALA A 115 -26.73 5.92 6.22
CA ALA A 115 -25.86 5.58 5.09
C ALA A 115 -24.69 6.57 4.98
N GLY A 116 -23.50 6.07 4.62
CA GLY A 116 -22.33 6.92 4.37
C GLY A 116 -22.58 7.88 3.21
N SER A 117 -22.38 9.19 3.44
CA SER A 117 -22.51 10.24 2.42
C SER A 117 -21.15 10.85 2.10
N SER A 118 -20.86 10.97 0.80
CA SER A 118 -19.64 11.62 0.31
C SER A 118 -19.61 13.10 0.70
N PHE A 119 -20.74 13.79 0.60
CA PHE A 119 -20.84 15.21 0.96
C PHE A 119 -20.66 15.43 2.46
N SER A 120 -21.30 14.61 3.29
CA SER A 120 -21.18 14.71 4.74
C SER A 120 -19.73 14.53 5.20
N HIS A 121 -19.02 13.58 4.60
CA HIS A 121 -17.60 13.34 4.84
C HIS A 121 -16.74 14.53 4.39
N LEU A 122 -16.95 14.99 3.16
CA LEU A 122 -16.24 16.16 2.62
C LEU A 122 -16.47 17.43 3.47
N ASN A 123 -17.70 17.65 3.92
CA ASN A 123 -18.05 18.78 4.76
C ASN A 123 -17.34 18.71 6.11
N LYS A 124 -17.29 17.53 6.73
CA LYS A 124 -16.56 17.30 7.98
C LYS A 124 -15.04 17.52 7.81
N LEU A 125 -14.47 17.01 6.73
CA LEU A 125 -13.02 17.06 6.49
C LEU A 125 -12.54 18.45 6.05
N PHE A 126 -13.33 19.19 5.27
CA PHE A 126 -12.89 20.40 4.60
C PHE A 126 -13.85 21.58 4.73
N LEU A 127 -15.07 21.49 4.20
CA LEU A 127 -15.93 22.68 3.99
C LEU A 127 -16.34 23.37 5.30
N SER A 128 -16.51 22.62 6.40
CA SER A 128 -16.84 23.17 7.72
C SER A 128 -15.67 23.87 8.42
N GLN A 129 -14.45 23.76 7.88
CA GLN A 129 -13.22 24.30 8.46
C GLN A 129 -12.72 25.58 7.76
N ILE A 130 -13.44 26.05 6.73
CA ILE A 130 -13.12 27.23 5.92
C ILE A 130 -14.30 28.21 5.83
N ASP A 131 -14.06 29.43 5.38
CA ASP A 131 -15.05 30.51 5.28
C ASP A 131 -15.86 30.53 3.97
N ILE A 132 -16.16 29.37 3.39
CA ILE A 132 -17.01 29.27 2.19
C ILE A 132 -18.47 29.55 2.52
N ASP A 133 -19.15 30.33 1.67
CA ASP A 133 -20.58 30.61 1.83
C ASP A 133 -21.41 29.36 1.50
N ARG A 134 -22.32 28.96 2.41
CA ARG A 134 -23.13 27.74 2.25
C ARG A 134 -23.97 27.72 0.98
N GLN A 135 -24.42 28.89 0.51
CA GLN A 135 -25.18 29.03 -0.73
C GLN A 135 -24.35 28.74 -2.00
N ASN A 136 -23.02 28.76 -1.88
CA ASN A 136 -22.09 28.48 -2.96
C ASN A 136 -21.65 27.01 -2.98
N ILE A 137 -22.25 26.15 -2.15
CA ILE A 137 -21.95 24.72 -2.09
C ILE A 137 -23.07 23.95 -2.81
N PHE A 138 -22.71 23.26 -3.89
CA PHE A 138 -23.62 22.43 -4.66
C PHE A 138 -23.22 20.96 -4.55
N THR A 139 -24.17 20.11 -4.15
CA THR A 139 -24.00 18.66 -4.10
C THR A 139 -25.19 17.97 -4.75
N MET A 140 -24.97 16.75 -5.22
CA MET A 140 -26.05 15.87 -5.65
C MET A 140 -26.81 15.35 -4.42
N ASP A 141 -28.12 15.15 -4.57
CA ASP A 141 -29.01 14.67 -3.52
C ASP A 141 -29.31 13.18 -3.73
N GLY A 142 -28.69 12.34 -2.91
CA GLY A 142 -28.86 10.89 -2.94
C GLY A 142 -30.20 10.40 -2.35
N SER A 143 -31.03 11.27 -1.78
CA SER A 143 -32.28 10.91 -1.09
C SER A 143 -33.54 11.10 -1.96
N ILE A 144 -33.39 11.66 -3.16
CA ILE A 144 -34.51 11.92 -4.07
C ILE A 144 -35.11 10.62 -4.64
N PRO A 145 -36.40 10.62 -5.04
CA PRO A 145 -36.99 9.52 -5.78
C PRO A 145 -36.26 9.27 -7.11
N GLN A 146 -36.21 8.00 -7.54
CA GLN A 146 -35.46 7.59 -8.73
C GLN A 146 -35.92 8.32 -10.01
N GLU A 147 -37.21 8.65 -10.10
CA GLU A 147 -37.83 9.33 -11.23
C GLU A 147 -37.35 10.79 -11.35
N ALA A 148 -36.89 11.40 -10.24
CA ALA A 148 -36.41 12.77 -10.20
C ALA A 148 -34.92 12.91 -10.55
N ILE A 149 -34.17 11.79 -10.60
CA ILE A 149 -32.72 11.80 -10.79
C ILE A 149 -32.30 12.47 -12.09
N ILE A 150 -32.94 12.14 -13.21
CA ILE A 150 -32.57 12.69 -14.52
C ILE A 150 -32.67 14.21 -14.51
N GLU A 151 -33.76 14.74 -13.96
CA GLU A 151 -33.97 16.18 -13.84
C GLU A 151 -32.99 16.82 -12.85
N HIS A 152 -32.71 16.15 -11.72
CA HIS A 152 -31.71 16.60 -10.75
C HIS A 152 -30.32 16.72 -11.37
N CYS A 153 -29.87 15.71 -12.11
CA CYS A 153 -28.62 15.73 -12.86
C CYS A 153 -28.58 16.88 -13.88
N ARG A 154 -29.68 17.09 -14.61
CA ARG A 154 -29.82 18.18 -15.59
C ARG A 154 -29.70 19.55 -14.93
N LEU A 155 -30.33 19.75 -13.78
CA LEU A 155 -30.25 20.98 -12.99
C LEU A 155 -28.85 21.22 -12.43
N TYR A 156 -28.14 20.16 -12.03
CA TYR A 156 -26.76 20.21 -11.58
C TYR A 156 -25.82 20.71 -12.70
N GLU A 157 -25.95 20.15 -13.91
CA GLU A 157 -25.23 20.61 -15.11
C GLU A 157 -25.54 22.07 -15.45
N GLN A 158 -26.82 22.45 -15.40
CA GLN A 158 -27.21 23.85 -15.63
C GLN A 158 -26.59 24.79 -14.62
N ARG A 159 -26.51 24.38 -13.35
CA ARG A 159 -25.88 25.19 -12.29
C ARG A 159 -24.40 25.46 -12.61
N ILE A 160 -23.66 24.44 -13.04
CA ILE A 160 -22.27 24.59 -13.48
C ILE A 160 -22.17 25.64 -14.59
N GLN A 161 -23.08 25.58 -15.58
CA GLN A 161 -23.10 26.54 -16.69
C GLN A 161 -23.47 27.98 -16.24
N THR A 162 -24.36 28.15 -15.25
CA THR A 162 -24.71 29.49 -14.73
C THR A 162 -23.54 30.23 -14.11
N PHE A 163 -22.52 29.52 -13.64
CA PHE A 163 -21.27 30.11 -13.15
C PHE A 163 -20.15 30.17 -14.21
N GLY A 164 -20.45 29.88 -15.48
CA GLY A 164 -19.49 29.97 -16.58
C GLY A 164 -18.57 28.76 -16.73
N GLY A 165 -19.00 27.60 -16.23
CA GLY A 165 -18.25 26.35 -16.22
C GLY A 165 -17.39 26.17 -14.98
N LEU A 166 -16.53 25.15 -14.99
CA LEU A 166 -15.59 24.83 -13.90
C LEU A 166 -14.21 25.43 -14.19
N ASP A 167 -13.66 26.20 -13.25
CA ASP A 167 -12.27 26.64 -13.31
C ASP A 167 -11.30 25.49 -13.08
N MET A 168 -11.61 24.65 -12.09
CA MET A 168 -10.78 23.53 -11.69
C MET A 168 -11.63 22.32 -11.29
N VAL A 169 -11.21 21.14 -11.74
CA VAL A 169 -11.64 19.85 -11.18
C VAL A 169 -10.45 19.22 -10.47
N ILE A 170 -10.62 18.81 -9.22
CA ILE A 170 -9.56 18.17 -8.43
C ILE A 170 -10.07 16.81 -7.95
N MET A 171 -9.35 15.74 -8.28
CA MET A 171 -9.75 14.38 -7.93
C MET A 171 -8.57 13.44 -7.73
N GLY A 172 -8.83 12.30 -7.11
CA GLY A 172 -7.94 11.15 -7.14
C GLY A 172 -8.26 10.21 -8.30
N ILE A 173 -7.50 9.11 -8.35
CA ILE A 173 -7.76 7.96 -9.23
C ILE A 173 -8.03 6.74 -8.35
N GLY A 174 -9.12 6.03 -8.63
CA GLY A 174 -9.40 4.75 -7.95
C GLY A 174 -8.56 3.61 -8.53
N ARG A 175 -8.59 2.45 -7.88
CA ARG A 175 -7.74 1.30 -8.25
C ARG A 175 -7.95 0.80 -9.68
N GLU A 176 -9.19 0.86 -10.17
CA GLU A 176 -9.58 0.45 -11.53
C GLU A 176 -9.47 1.62 -12.54
N GLY A 177 -8.88 2.75 -12.12
CA GLY A 177 -8.72 3.94 -12.96
C GLY A 177 -10.00 4.71 -13.21
N ASN A 178 -11.00 4.51 -12.37
CA ASN A 178 -12.19 5.34 -12.29
C ASN A 178 -11.85 6.75 -11.77
N ILE A 179 -12.54 7.75 -12.30
CA ILE A 179 -12.46 9.16 -11.87
C ILE A 179 -13.85 9.63 -11.43
N GLY A 180 -13.96 10.16 -10.21
CA GLY A 180 -15.27 10.25 -9.54
C GLY A 180 -15.80 8.83 -9.29
N MET A 181 -17.03 8.54 -9.73
CA MET A 181 -17.58 7.17 -9.78
C MET A 181 -17.78 6.70 -11.22
N ASN A 182 -17.00 7.25 -12.18
CA ASN A 182 -17.04 6.77 -13.56
C ASN A 182 -16.23 5.48 -13.69
N GLU A 183 -16.92 4.35 -13.57
CA GLU A 183 -16.35 2.99 -13.64
C GLU A 183 -15.95 2.59 -15.07
N PRO A 184 -15.11 1.55 -15.24
CA PRO A 184 -14.83 0.93 -16.54
C PRO A 184 -16.11 0.69 -17.37
N GLY A 185 -16.08 1.10 -18.64
CA GLY A 185 -17.24 1.13 -19.53
C GLY A 185 -17.96 2.49 -19.58
N SER A 186 -17.57 3.46 -18.76
CA SER A 186 -18.11 4.82 -18.81
C SER A 186 -17.72 5.54 -20.11
N HIS A 187 -18.71 6.07 -20.83
CA HIS A 187 -18.48 6.76 -22.10
C HIS A 187 -17.90 8.17 -21.93
N ALA A 188 -17.01 8.58 -22.84
CA ALA A 188 -16.45 9.93 -22.89
C ALA A 188 -17.52 11.05 -22.98
N SER A 189 -18.65 10.78 -23.61
CA SER A 189 -19.78 11.73 -23.76
C SER A 189 -20.71 11.78 -22.55
N SER A 190 -20.42 11.03 -21.49
CA SER A 190 -21.29 10.96 -20.31
C SER A 190 -21.35 12.30 -19.57
N THR A 191 -22.56 12.76 -19.29
CA THR A 191 -22.84 13.87 -18.36
C THR A 191 -23.14 13.33 -16.96
N THR A 192 -23.47 14.21 -16.02
CA THR A 192 -23.92 13.83 -14.67
C THR A 192 -25.07 12.82 -14.76
N ARG A 193 -24.94 11.67 -14.09
CA ARG A 193 -25.87 10.54 -14.20
C ARG A 193 -25.82 9.61 -12.98
N LEU A 194 -26.84 8.79 -12.84
CA LEU A 194 -26.82 7.61 -11.96
C LEU A 194 -25.99 6.49 -12.62
N ILE A 195 -25.14 5.85 -11.84
CA ILE A 195 -24.35 4.68 -12.24
C ILE A 195 -24.35 3.63 -11.13
N LEU A 196 -24.24 2.37 -11.51
CA LEU A 196 -23.91 1.27 -10.59
C LEU A 196 -22.40 1.30 -10.29
N ILE A 197 -22.03 1.16 -9.03
CA ILE A 197 -20.62 1.14 -8.60
C ILE A 197 -20.17 -0.32 -8.53
N ASP A 198 -18.97 -0.60 -9.03
CA ASP A 198 -18.36 -1.91 -8.88
C ASP A 198 -18.09 -2.26 -7.40
N ALA A 199 -18.10 -3.54 -7.06
CA ALA A 199 -17.87 -4.00 -5.69
C ALA A 199 -16.52 -3.52 -5.12
N THR A 200 -15.48 -3.47 -5.98
CA THR A 200 -14.14 -2.98 -5.65
C THR A 200 -14.18 -1.52 -5.24
N SER A 201 -14.67 -0.67 -6.16
CA SER A 201 -14.76 0.78 -5.97
C SER A 201 -15.63 1.12 -4.77
N ARG A 202 -16.72 0.37 -4.56
CA ARG A 202 -17.60 0.51 -3.40
C ARG A 202 -16.91 0.15 -2.10
N SER A 203 -16.12 -0.92 -2.06
CA SER A 203 -15.35 -1.33 -0.88
C SER A 203 -14.24 -0.32 -0.54
N GLU A 204 -13.47 0.13 -1.54
CA GLU A 204 -12.45 1.18 -1.37
C GLU A 204 -13.09 2.49 -0.87
N ALA A 205 -14.24 2.87 -1.43
CA ALA A 205 -14.97 4.05 -1.02
C ALA A 205 -15.53 3.95 0.41
N ALA A 206 -16.07 2.78 0.80
CA ALA A 206 -16.62 2.53 2.13
C ALA A 206 -15.51 2.63 3.20
N HIS A 207 -14.35 2.00 2.92
CA HIS A 207 -13.16 2.12 3.75
C HIS A 207 -12.71 3.58 3.89
N ASN A 208 -12.66 4.33 2.79
CA ASN A 208 -12.23 5.73 2.78
C ASN A 208 -13.11 6.67 3.61
N ILE A 209 -14.38 6.33 3.84
CA ILE A 209 -15.29 7.11 4.68
C ILE A 209 -15.52 6.49 6.07
N GLY A 210 -14.99 5.29 6.32
CA GLY A 210 -15.12 4.59 7.60
C GLY A 210 -16.50 3.98 7.84
N VAL A 211 -17.12 3.43 6.80
CA VAL A 211 -18.36 2.63 6.89
C VAL A 211 -18.15 1.25 6.28
N ASP A 212 -18.94 0.27 6.69
CA ASP A 212 -18.78 -1.10 6.20
C ASP A 212 -19.39 -1.30 4.80
N ASN A 213 -20.51 -0.64 4.54
CA ASN A 213 -21.20 -0.78 3.26
C ASN A 213 -21.73 0.57 2.76
N LEU A 214 -21.72 0.69 1.44
CA LEU A 214 -22.23 1.85 0.73
C LEU A 214 -23.39 1.43 -0.18
N PRO A 215 -24.28 2.37 -0.53
CA PRO A 215 -25.27 2.10 -1.55
C PRO A 215 -24.64 1.58 -2.86
N PRO A 216 -25.34 0.73 -3.62
CA PRO A 216 -24.80 0.10 -4.82
C PRO A 216 -24.64 1.07 -6.00
N CYS A 217 -25.28 2.23 -5.95
CA CYS A 217 -25.25 3.22 -7.01
C CYS A 217 -24.65 4.56 -6.52
N SER A 218 -24.26 5.40 -7.46
CA SER A 218 -23.90 6.79 -7.23
C SER A 218 -24.46 7.69 -8.33
N ILE A 219 -24.88 8.89 -7.95
CA ILE A 219 -25.05 10.00 -8.88
C ILE A 219 -23.66 10.66 -9.01
N THR A 220 -23.07 10.64 -10.19
CA THR A 220 -21.70 11.13 -10.43
C THR A 220 -21.66 12.13 -11.56
N MET A 221 -20.78 13.12 -11.44
CA MET A 221 -20.35 13.97 -12.54
C MET A 221 -19.76 13.09 -13.65
N GLY A 222 -20.26 13.27 -14.87
CA GLY A 222 -19.82 12.48 -16.02
C GLY A 222 -18.47 12.92 -16.58
N ILE A 223 -17.91 12.09 -17.46
CA ILE A 223 -16.60 12.33 -18.07
C ILE A 223 -16.63 13.60 -18.91
N ASN A 224 -17.67 13.82 -19.72
CA ASN A 224 -17.80 15.03 -20.54
C ASN A 224 -17.86 16.30 -19.68
N THR A 225 -18.52 16.22 -18.53
CA THR A 225 -18.61 17.35 -17.59
C THR A 225 -17.25 17.68 -16.97
N ILE A 226 -16.49 16.65 -16.57
CA ILE A 226 -15.11 16.79 -16.08
C ILE A 226 -14.22 17.41 -17.17
N MET A 227 -14.32 16.91 -18.40
CA MET A 227 -13.55 17.38 -19.56
C MET A 227 -13.90 18.82 -19.98
N GLY A 228 -15.04 19.36 -19.51
CA GLY A 228 -15.44 20.75 -19.72
C GLY A 228 -14.76 21.76 -18.77
N ALA A 229 -13.99 21.30 -17.80
CA ALA A 229 -13.25 22.18 -16.88
C ALA A 229 -12.10 22.91 -17.59
N ARG A 230 -11.68 24.07 -17.08
CA ARG A 230 -10.52 24.80 -17.63
C ARG A 230 -9.19 24.19 -17.22
N LYS A 231 -9.18 23.48 -16.10
CA LYS A 231 -8.02 22.79 -15.52
C LYS A 231 -8.49 21.55 -14.78
N VAL A 232 -7.75 20.46 -14.91
CA VAL A 232 -7.96 19.23 -14.13
C VAL A 232 -6.68 18.88 -13.38
N TYR A 233 -6.79 18.62 -12.08
CA TYR A 233 -5.75 18.03 -11.25
C TYR A 233 -6.14 16.61 -10.85
N MET A 234 -5.28 15.66 -11.17
CA MET A 234 -5.38 14.28 -10.70
C MET A 234 -4.25 14.01 -9.70
N LEU A 235 -4.58 13.76 -8.45
CA LEU A 235 -3.61 13.52 -7.37
C LEU A 235 -3.56 12.03 -7.02
N ALA A 236 -2.35 11.46 -6.97
CA ALA A 236 -2.15 10.08 -6.55
C ALA A 236 -0.83 9.94 -5.79
N TRP A 237 -0.86 9.30 -4.62
CA TRP A 237 0.30 9.16 -3.74
C TRP A 237 0.41 7.70 -3.34
N GLY A 238 1.63 7.18 -3.23
CA GLY A 238 1.86 5.80 -2.80
C GLY A 238 2.05 4.78 -3.93
N GLU A 239 2.74 3.70 -3.60
CA GLU A 239 3.12 2.62 -4.52
C GLU A 239 1.89 1.87 -5.09
N ASP A 240 0.79 1.80 -4.33
CA ASP A 240 -0.47 1.16 -4.73
C ASP A 240 -1.11 1.83 -5.96
N LYS A 241 -0.74 3.07 -6.28
CA LYS A 241 -1.21 3.81 -7.44
C LYS A 241 -0.27 3.73 -8.65
N ALA A 242 0.90 3.08 -8.54
CA ALA A 242 1.93 3.10 -9.57
C ALA A 242 1.47 2.51 -10.92
N ASP A 243 0.83 1.33 -10.88
CA ASP A 243 0.34 0.64 -12.09
C ASP A 243 -0.76 1.44 -12.79
N ILE A 244 -1.73 1.94 -12.02
CA ILE A 244 -2.88 2.62 -12.59
C ILE A 244 -2.49 3.99 -13.15
N ILE A 245 -1.54 4.68 -12.50
CA ILE A 245 -0.98 5.93 -13.02
C ILE A 245 -0.25 5.69 -14.33
N ARG A 246 0.65 4.71 -14.39
CA ARG A 246 1.35 4.38 -15.64
C ARG A 246 0.38 4.06 -16.76
N SER A 247 -0.65 3.27 -16.49
CA SER A 247 -1.69 2.94 -17.48
C SER A 247 -2.46 4.19 -17.91
N ALA A 248 -2.86 5.06 -16.98
CA ALA A 248 -3.62 6.27 -17.28
C ALA A 248 -2.83 7.29 -18.10
N VAL A 249 -1.53 7.43 -17.87
CA VAL A 249 -0.71 8.47 -18.53
C VAL A 249 0.06 7.96 -19.76
N GLU A 250 0.44 6.68 -19.85
CA GLU A 250 1.26 6.16 -20.95
C GLU A 250 0.49 5.29 -21.96
N ASP A 251 -0.51 4.53 -21.53
CA ASP A 251 -1.25 3.63 -22.42
C ASP A 251 -2.27 4.39 -23.29
N LYS A 252 -2.88 3.68 -24.24
CA LYS A 252 -3.87 4.29 -25.15
C LYS A 252 -5.17 4.59 -24.39
N VAL A 253 -5.87 5.64 -24.82
CA VAL A 253 -7.22 5.96 -24.33
C VAL A 253 -8.14 4.75 -24.53
N SER A 254 -8.85 4.37 -23.47
CA SER A 254 -9.79 3.25 -23.45
C SER A 254 -10.96 3.52 -22.51
N ASP A 255 -12.14 3.01 -22.85
CA ASP A 255 -13.33 3.03 -21.98
C ASP A 255 -13.20 2.08 -20.79
N THR A 256 -12.33 1.07 -20.86
CA THR A 256 -12.00 0.22 -19.70
C THR A 256 -11.13 0.94 -18.68
N LEU A 257 -10.57 2.11 -19.02
CA LEU A 257 -9.75 2.94 -18.14
C LEU A 257 -10.19 4.42 -18.20
N PRO A 258 -11.26 4.83 -17.49
CA PRO A 258 -11.84 6.17 -17.61
C PRO A 258 -10.87 7.34 -17.38
N ALA A 259 -9.89 7.19 -16.48
CA ALA A 259 -8.84 8.19 -16.26
C ALA A 259 -8.03 8.52 -17.55
N SER A 260 -7.93 7.56 -18.49
CA SER A 260 -7.21 7.75 -19.75
C SER A 260 -7.87 8.80 -20.66
N TYR A 261 -9.16 9.11 -20.49
CA TYR A 261 -9.80 10.19 -21.26
C TYR A 261 -9.20 11.56 -20.98
N LEU A 262 -8.56 11.75 -19.81
CA LEU A 262 -7.87 12.99 -19.47
C LEU A 262 -6.68 13.30 -20.40
N GLN A 263 -6.18 12.31 -21.17
CA GLN A 263 -5.21 12.50 -22.25
C GLN A 263 -5.74 13.41 -23.38
N LEU A 264 -7.07 13.51 -23.52
CA LEU A 264 -7.71 14.34 -24.54
C LEU A 264 -8.00 15.77 -24.04
N HIS A 265 -7.77 16.05 -22.76
CA HIS A 265 -8.05 17.35 -22.16
C HIS A 265 -6.86 18.29 -22.32
N ALA A 266 -7.14 19.53 -22.75
CA ALA A 266 -6.09 20.50 -23.09
C ALA A 266 -5.23 20.94 -21.89
N ASN A 267 -5.73 20.77 -20.66
CA ASN A 267 -5.05 21.28 -19.47
C ASN A 267 -5.24 20.38 -18.24
N THR A 268 -4.83 19.13 -18.36
CA THR A 268 -4.74 18.20 -17.22
C THR A 268 -3.33 18.20 -16.64
N SER A 269 -3.21 18.11 -15.32
CA SER A 269 -1.96 17.81 -14.63
C SER A 269 -2.15 16.63 -13.68
N VAL A 270 -1.30 15.62 -13.86
CA VAL A 270 -1.18 14.49 -12.93
C VAL A 270 -0.07 14.82 -11.94
N CYS A 271 -0.35 14.67 -10.66
CA CYS A 271 0.57 15.01 -9.58
C CYS A 271 0.77 13.76 -8.72
N VAL A 272 2.02 13.30 -8.67
CA VAL A 272 2.39 12.04 -8.01
C VAL A 272 3.65 12.20 -7.19
N ASP A 273 3.80 11.36 -6.16
CA ASP A 273 5.08 11.17 -5.48
C ASP A 273 5.93 10.14 -6.24
N LEU A 274 7.20 9.97 -5.83
CA LEU A 274 8.09 9.00 -6.45
C LEU A 274 7.55 7.55 -6.36
N ALA A 275 6.79 7.23 -5.32
CA ALA A 275 6.19 5.91 -5.14
C ALA A 275 5.09 5.64 -6.18
N ALA A 276 4.15 6.57 -6.37
CA ALA A 276 3.12 6.47 -7.40
C ALA A 276 3.68 6.65 -8.83
N ALA A 277 4.89 7.18 -8.97
CA ALA A 277 5.61 7.27 -10.25
C ALA A 277 6.48 6.04 -10.56
N ALA A 278 6.61 5.07 -9.65
CA ALA A 278 7.63 4.02 -9.72
C ALA A 278 7.58 3.19 -11.00
N HIS A 279 6.41 3.03 -11.62
CA HIS A 279 6.22 2.27 -12.85
C HIS A 279 6.23 3.11 -14.13
N LEU A 280 6.31 4.44 -14.03
CA LEU A 280 6.46 5.29 -15.21
C LEU A 280 7.74 4.94 -15.96
N THR A 281 7.70 4.95 -17.29
CA THR A 281 8.81 4.52 -18.13
C THR A 281 10.08 5.31 -17.84
N ARG A 282 9.99 6.63 -17.61
CA ARG A 282 11.18 7.45 -17.27
C ARG A 282 11.79 7.15 -15.90
N ILE A 283 11.07 6.45 -15.01
CA ILE A 283 11.52 6.07 -13.67
C ILE A 283 11.99 4.63 -13.66
N GLN A 284 11.16 3.69 -14.13
CA GLN A 284 11.46 2.26 -14.14
C GLN A 284 12.43 1.87 -15.24
N ARG A 285 12.30 2.48 -16.43
CA ARG A 285 13.03 2.10 -17.66
C ARG A 285 13.62 3.32 -18.38
N PRO A 286 14.42 4.15 -17.69
CA PRO A 286 14.89 5.43 -18.23
C PRO A 286 15.65 5.32 -19.55
N TRP A 287 16.28 4.17 -19.82
CA TRP A 287 17.00 3.90 -21.08
C TRP A 287 16.11 3.94 -22.31
N LEU A 288 14.80 3.79 -22.14
CA LEU A 288 13.82 3.90 -23.23
C LEU A 288 13.48 5.34 -23.58
N VAL A 289 13.92 6.33 -22.81
CA VAL A 289 13.62 7.76 -23.06
C VAL A 289 14.86 8.64 -23.09
N THR A 290 15.91 8.30 -22.35
CA THR A 290 17.14 9.10 -22.23
C THR A 290 18.38 8.24 -21.95
N SER A 291 19.56 8.85 -21.98
CA SER A 291 20.83 8.21 -21.62
C SER A 291 20.94 7.94 -20.12
N CYS A 292 21.52 6.80 -19.74
CA CYS A 292 21.52 6.33 -18.36
C CYS A 292 22.87 6.48 -17.64
N GLU A 293 22.82 6.90 -16.37
CA GLU A 293 23.89 6.69 -15.40
C GLU A 293 23.76 5.26 -14.88
N TRP A 294 24.46 4.34 -15.55
CA TRP A 294 24.38 2.92 -15.27
C TRP A 294 25.01 2.58 -13.92
N ASN A 295 24.22 1.97 -13.05
CA ASN A 295 24.66 1.30 -11.83
C ASN A 295 24.22 -0.17 -11.87
N ASP A 296 24.68 -0.98 -10.92
CA ASP A 296 24.42 -2.43 -10.93
C ASP A 296 22.93 -2.78 -10.93
N LYS A 297 22.10 -2.04 -10.16
CA LYS A 297 20.65 -2.25 -10.13
C LYS A 297 19.98 -1.90 -11.45
N LEU A 298 20.34 -0.78 -12.07
CA LEU A 298 19.77 -0.34 -13.34
C LEU A 298 20.18 -1.27 -14.50
N VAL A 299 21.43 -1.74 -14.49
CA VAL A 299 21.93 -2.74 -15.46
C VAL A 299 21.14 -4.05 -15.30
N ARG A 300 20.95 -4.52 -14.07
CA ARG A 300 20.17 -5.72 -13.76
C ARG A 300 18.71 -5.58 -14.22
N SER A 301 18.06 -4.47 -13.86
CA SER A 301 16.68 -4.16 -14.28
C SER A 301 16.53 -4.15 -15.80
N ALA A 302 17.44 -3.48 -16.53
CA ALA A 302 17.41 -3.43 -17.98
C ALA A 302 17.57 -4.80 -18.65
N ILE A 303 18.46 -5.65 -18.14
CA ILE A 303 18.71 -6.98 -18.71
C ILE A 303 17.56 -7.94 -18.40
N VAL A 304 17.01 -7.90 -17.18
CA VAL A 304 15.81 -8.65 -16.82
C VAL A 304 14.64 -8.23 -17.71
N TRP A 305 14.41 -6.93 -17.85
CA TRP A 305 13.37 -6.40 -18.75
C TRP A 305 13.54 -6.90 -20.19
N LEU A 306 14.77 -6.91 -20.71
CA LEU A 306 15.06 -7.41 -22.05
C LEU A 306 14.78 -8.92 -22.16
N CYS A 307 15.13 -9.70 -21.14
CA CYS A 307 14.84 -11.13 -21.08
C CYS A 307 13.33 -11.40 -21.15
N THR A 308 12.55 -10.70 -20.32
CA THR A 308 11.08 -10.83 -20.28
C THR A 308 10.44 -10.39 -21.61
N THR A 309 10.92 -9.29 -22.19
CA THR A 309 10.41 -8.75 -23.45
C THR A 309 10.64 -9.70 -24.62
N LEU A 310 11.81 -10.35 -24.67
CA LEU A 310 12.18 -11.26 -25.76
C LEU A 310 11.86 -12.73 -25.47
N ASN A 311 11.40 -13.05 -24.25
CA ASN A 311 11.26 -14.40 -23.74
C ASN A 311 12.54 -15.23 -23.93
N LYS A 312 13.69 -14.66 -23.53
CA LYS A 312 15.02 -15.27 -23.65
C LYS A 312 15.76 -15.23 -22.32
N PRO A 313 16.39 -16.34 -21.88
CA PRO A 313 17.30 -16.35 -20.73
C PRO A 313 18.50 -15.41 -20.92
N ILE A 314 19.08 -14.93 -19.81
CA ILE A 314 20.14 -13.91 -19.79
C ILE A 314 21.31 -14.30 -20.69
N LEU A 315 21.81 -15.53 -20.56
CA LEU A 315 22.99 -16.00 -21.29
C LEU A 315 22.74 -16.22 -22.80
N LYS A 316 21.48 -16.14 -23.27
CA LYS A 316 21.12 -16.25 -24.69
C LYS A 316 20.94 -14.91 -25.38
N LEU A 317 21.02 -13.79 -24.65
CA LEU A 317 20.92 -12.45 -25.24
C LEU A 317 22.16 -12.13 -26.08
N THR A 318 21.96 -11.49 -27.22
CA THR A 318 23.00 -11.14 -28.20
C THR A 318 23.17 -9.63 -28.33
N ASN A 319 24.26 -9.17 -28.95
CA ASN A 319 24.45 -7.74 -29.24
C ASN A 319 23.30 -7.15 -30.07
N LYS A 320 22.68 -7.95 -30.95
CA LYS A 320 21.52 -7.53 -31.74
C LYS A 320 20.32 -7.21 -30.84
N ASP A 321 20.04 -8.08 -29.87
CA ASP A 321 18.93 -7.91 -28.92
C ASP A 321 19.06 -6.58 -28.14
N TYR A 322 20.27 -6.25 -27.67
CA TYR A 322 20.52 -4.98 -26.97
C TYR A 322 20.34 -3.76 -27.89
N ASN A 323 20.85 -3.81 -29.12
CA ASN A 323 20.75 -2.69 -30.07
C ASN A 323 19.31 -2.41 -30.51
N GLU A 324 18.50 -3.45 -30.74
CA GLU A 324 17.11 -3.30 -31.20
C GLU A 324 16.16 -2.82 -30.09
N ASN A 325 16.59 -2.82 -28.82
CA ASN A 325 15.78 -2.50 -27.66
C ASN A 325 16.31 -1.32 -26.82
N GLY A 326 17.16 -0.46 -27.41
CA GLY A 326 17.61 0.78 -26.75
C GLY A 326 18.68 0.59 -25.66
N LEU A 327 19.41 -0.53 -25.67
CA LEU A 327 20.44 -0.87 -24.67
C LEU A 327 21.87 -0.83 -25.23
N SER A 328 22.10 -0.10 -26.33
CA SER A 328 23.42 0.06 -26.93
C SER A 328 24.47 0.66 -25.99
N GLU A 329 24.06 1.52 -25.04
CA GLU A 329 24.96 2.07 -24.01
C GLU A 329 25.58 0.98 -23.13
N LEU A 330 24.84 -0.09 -22.82
CA LEU A 330 25.37 -1.23 -22.07
C LEU A 330 26.42 -1.98 -22.87
N LEU A 331 26.25 -2.10 -24.20
CA LEU A 331 27.27 -2.70 -25.06
C LEU A 331 28.55 -1.86 -25.09
N ALA A 332 28.43 -0.53 -25.09
CA ALA A 332 29.59 0.36 -25.01
C ALA A 332 30.31 0.24 -23.65
N LEU A 333 29.55 0.11 -22.55
CA LEU A 333 30.10 0.01 -21.20
C LEU A 333 30.80 -1.33 -20.94
N TYR A 334 30.19 -2.44 -21.36
CA TYR A 334 30.70 -3.80 -21.10
C TYR A 334 31.50 -4.39 -22.28
N GLY A 335 31.55 -3.69 -23.42
CA GLY A 335 32.18 -4.12 -24.68
C GLY A 335 31.38 -5.15 -25.48
N SER A 336 30.57 -5.99 -24.82
CA SER A 336 29.71 -6.97 -25.48
C SER A 336 28.53 -7.38 -24.60
N ALA A 337 27.46 -7.90 -25.22
CA ALA A 337 26.34 -8.52 -24.51
C ALA A 337 26.83 -9.68 -23.64
N TYR A 338 27.79 -10.48 -24.11
CA TYR A 338 28.34 -11.61 -23.36
C TYR A 338 28.87 -11.21 -21.97
N ASN A 339 29.66 -10.14 -21.90
CA ASN A 339 30.22 -9.64 -20.64
C ASN A 339 29.13 -9.11 -19.70
N ALA A 340 28.17 -8.36 -20.23
CA ALA A 340 27.05 -7.84 -19.45
C ALA A 340 26.15 -8.96 -18.90
N ASN A 341 25.84 -9.96 -19.75
CA ASN A 341 25.03 -11.12 -19.40
C ASN A 341 25.68 -11.93 -18.28
N ILE A 342 26.98 -12.23 -18.35
CA ILE A 342 27.69 -13.00 -17.32
C ILE A 342 27.69 -12.28 -15.99
N LYS A 343 27.94 -10.96 -15.99
CA LYS A 343 27.90 -10.17 -14.76
C LYS A 343 26.53 -10.28 -14.09
N VAL A 344 25.45 -9.96 -14.82
CA VAL A 344 24.09 -9.97 -14.25
C VAL A 344 23.65 -11.38 -13.85
N PHE A 345 24.02 -12.40 -14.62
CA PHE A 345 23.75 -13.79 -14.27
C PHE A 345 24.41 -14.16 -12.93
N ASN A 346 25.69 -13.81 -12.75
CA ASN A 346 26.40 -14.07 -11.50
C ASN A 346 25.82 -13.26 -10.35
N ASP A 347 25.48 -11.98 -10.58
CA ASP A 347 24.88 -11.11 -9.56
C ASP A 347 23.56 -11.69 -9.03
N LEU A 348 22.71 -12.22 -9.91
CA LEU A 348 21.47 -12.91 -9.52
C LEU A 348 21.74 -14.27 -8.90
N GLN A 349 22.75 -15.02 -9.37
CA GLN A 349 23.13 -16.28 -8.76
C GLN A 349 23.60 -16.08 -7.30
N HIS A 350 24.31 -14.99 -7.03
CA HIS A 350 24.83 -14.64 -5.70
C HIS A 350 23.74 -14.24 -4.71
N THR A 351 22.52 -13.89 -5.16
CA THR A 351 21.39 -13.66 -4.25
C THR A 351 20.86 -14.98 -3.67
N ILE A 352 21.06 -16.11 -4.35
CA ILE A 352 20.46 -17.39 -3.98
C ILE A 352 21.23 -18.02 -2.82
N THR A 353 20.56 -18.27 -1.69
CA THR A 353 21.18 -18.92 -0.54
C THR A 353 20.23 -19.90 0.17
N GLY A 354 20.73 -21.12 0.41
CA GLY A 354 20.11 -22.08 1.31
C GLY A 354 20.46 -21.84 2.79
N TRP A 355 21.22 -20.80 3.14
CA TRP A 355 21.64 -20.48 4.51
C TRP A 355 21.35 -19.01 4.80
N PRO A 356 20.07 -18.65 5.06
CA PRO A 356 19.67 -17.26 5.32
C PRO A 356 20.31 -16.66 6.58
N GLY A 357 20.73 -17.50 7.54
CA GLY A 357 21.50 -17.07 8.72
C GLY A 357 23.02 -17.12 8.52
N GLY A 358 23.50 -17.39 7.30
CA GLY A 358 24.91 -17.58 6.98
C GLY A 358 25.42 -18.99 7.31
N LYS A 359 26.19 -19.58 6.38
CA LYS A 359 26.70 -20.95 6.52
C LYS A 359 28.01 -20.96 7.32
N PRO A 360 28.10 -21.65 8.47
CA PRO A 360 29.36 -21.73 9.22
C PRO A 360 30.42 -22.50 8.42
N ASN A 361 31.69 -22.09 8.55
CA ASN A 361 32.85 -22.70 7.91
C ASN A 361 32.80 -22.76 6.36
N ALA A 362 32.05 -21.86 5.73
CA ALA A 362 32.00 -21.71 4.29
C ALA A 362 32.52 -20.33 3.87
N ASP A 363 32.98 -20.23 2.63
CA ASP A 363 33.22 -18.94 1.99
C ASP A 363 31.89 -18.22 1.76
N ASP A 364 31.81 -16.99 2.27
CA ASP A 364 30.67 -16.09 2.23
C ASP A 364 30.94 -14.83 1.37
N THR A 365 32.07 -14.77 0.65
CA THR A 365 32.46 -13.62 -0.19
C THR A 365 31.35 -13.13 -1.12
N TYR A 366 30.59 -14.06 -1.71
CA TYR A 366 29.49 -13.77 -2.64
C TYR A 366 28.14 -14.23 -2.11
N ARG A 367 27.99 -14.44 -0.80
CA ARG A 367 26.72 -14.85 -0.20
C ARG A 367 25.98 -13.64 0.34
N PRO A 368 24.63 -13.67 0.34
CA PRO A 368 23.84 -12.57 0.88
C PRO A 368 24.04 -12.34 2.36
N GLU A 369 24.48 -13.36 3.12
CA GLU A 369 24.66 -13.28 4.57
C GLU A 369 26.01 -13.86 5.01
N ARG A 370 26.60 -13.20 6.02
CA ARG A 370 27.90 -13.54 6.61
C ARG A 370 27.84 -14.81 7.46
N ALA A 371 28.91 -15.60 7.43
CA ALA A 371 29.03 -16.85 8.17
C ALA A 371 29.11 -16.67 9.69
N LYS A 372 29.70 -15.56 10.17
CA LYS A 372 29.91 -15.29 11.61
C LYS A 372 29.17 -14.01 12.05
N PRO A 373 28.57 -13.99 13.25
CA PRO A 373 28.58 -15.04 14.27
C PRO A 373 27.64 -16.20 13.94
N PHE A 374 27.85 -17.35 14.60
CA PHE A 374 26.99 -18.53 14.53
C PHE A 374 26.94 -19.22 15.92
N PRO A 375 25.75 -19.54 16.47
CA PRO A 375 24.43 -19.21 15.95
C PRO A 375 24.15 -17.69 16.00
N LYS A 376 23.19 -17.23 15.19
CA LYS A 376 22.71 -15.83 15.23
C LYS A 376 21.44 -15.73 16.06
N ARG A 377 21.36 -14.68 16.89
CA ARG A 377 20.10 -14.10 17.38
C ARG A 377 19.38 -13.37 16.23
N VAL A 378 18.14 -13.74 15.98
CA VAL A 378 17.29 -13.22 14.91
C VAL A 378 15.97 -12.75 15.51
N VAL A 379 15.53 -11.54 15.16
CA VAL A 379 14.19 -11.04 15.50
C VAL A 379 13.40 -10.89 14.21
N VAL A 380 12.22 -11.50 14.15
CA VAL A 380 11.26 -11.36 13.05
C VAL A 380 10.09 -10.53 13.57
N PHE A 381 9.94 -9.30 13.09
CA PHE A 381 8.77 -8.47 13.37
C PHE A 381 7.63 -8.88 12.44
N SER A 382 6.44 -9.07 13.01
CA SER A 382 5.23 -9.50 12.33
C SER A 382 4.14 -8.48 12.62
N PRO A 383 3.77 -7.62 11.66
CA PRO A 383 2.77 -6.57 11.88
C PRO A 383 1.45 -7.15 12.38
N HIS A 384 0.89 -8.12 11.66
CA HIS A 384 -0.20 -8.97 12.11
C HIS A 384 0.34 -10.33 12.57
N PRO A 385 -0.40 -11.07 13.43
CA PRO A 385 0.07 -12.34 14.01
C PRO A 385 0.44 -13.48 13.05
N ASP A 386 0.15 -13.37 11.76
CA ASP A 386 0.40 -14.38 10.70
C ASP A 386 1.36 -13.92 9.60
N ASP A 387 1.78 -12.66 9.60
CA ASP A 387 2.64 -12.11 8.54
C ASP A 387 4.02 -12.76 8.50
N ASP A 388 4.56 -13.20 9.64
CA ASP A 388 5.82 -13.94 9.75
C ASP A 388 5.80 -15.23 8.90
N VAL A 389 4.71 -16.00 9.01
CA VAL A 389 4.56 -17.30 8.33
C VAL A 389 4.07 -17.16 6.89
N ILE A 390 3.24 -16.17 6.60
CA ILE A 390 2.79 -15.85 5.24
C ILE A 390 3.96 -15.33 4.41
N SER A 391 4.71 -14.38 4.95
CA SER A 391 5.71 -13.65 4.19
C SER A 391 7.00 -14.45 4.07
N MET A 392 7.52 -14.96 5.19
CA MET A 392 8.84 -15.58 5.27
C MET A 392 8.87 -16.92 6.02
N GLY A 393 7.74 -17.63 6.10
CA GLY A 393 7.62 -18.87 6.88
C GLY A 393 8.60 -19.98 6.48
N GLY A 394 9.04 -20.04 5.22
CA GLY A 394 10.06 -20.99 4.77
C GLY A 394 11.44 -20.65 5.35
N THR A 395 11.84 -19.39 5.24
CA THR A 395 13.08 -18.83 5.79
C THR A 395 13.10 -18.90 7.31
N LEU A 396 12.00 -18.53 7.97
CA LEU A 396 11.80 -18.65 9.42
C LEU A 396 12.11 -20.07 9.90
N ARG A 397 11.46 -21.06 9.28
CA ARG A 397 11.67 -22.47 9.61
C ARG A 397 13.11 -22.91 9.37
N ARG A 398 13.72 -22.44 8.28
CA ARG A 398 15.10 -22.77 7.93
C ARG A 398 16.11 -22.21 8.92
N LEU A 399 15.93 -20.98 9.39
CA LEU A 399 16.75 -20.37 10.44
C LEU A 399 16.71 -21.21 11.72
N VAL A 400 15.52 -21.66 12.15
CA VAL A 400 15.37 -22.53 13.31
C VAL A 400 16.06 -23.89 13.10
N GLN A 401 15.87 -24.52 11.94
CA GLN A 401 16.50 -25.80 11.61
C GLN A 401 18.02 -25.73 11.54
N GLN A 402 18.57 -24.57 11.14
CA GLN A 402 20.01 -24.30 11.11
C GLN A 402 20.58 -23.95 12.48
N GLY A 403 19.76 -23.92 13.54
CA GLY A 403 20.21 -23.72 14.91
C GLY A 403 20.35 -22.26 15.35
N HIS A 404 19.79 -21.31 14.59
CA HIS A 404 19.74 -19.91 14.99
C HIS A 404 18.74 -19.69 16.13
N GLU A 405 19.01 -18.68 16.94
CA GLU A 405 18.12 -18.24 18.01
C GLU A 405 17.08 -17.27 17.41
N VAL A 406 15.91 -17.80 17.07
CA VAL A 406 14.83 -17.05 16.42
C VAL A 406 13.80 -16.56 17.44
N HIS A 407 13.51 -15.27 17.39
CA HIS A 407 12.46 -14.58 18.14
C HIS A 407 11.43 -14.06 17.13
N VAL A 408 10.15 -14.19 17.45
CA VAL A 408 9.06 -13.59 16.65
C VAL A 408 8.38 -12.54 17.52
N ALA A 409 8.26 -11.33 17.00
CA ALA A 409 7.67 -10.19 17.66
C ALA A 409 6.40 -9.76 16.92
N TYR A 410 5.27 -10.10 17.50
CA TYR A 410 3.95 -9.72 17.00
C TYR A 410 3.62 -8.30 17.45
N GLU A 411 3.57 -7.39 16.50
CA GLU A 411 3.47 -5.95 16.77
C GLU A 411 2.05 -5.55 17.16
N THR A 412 1.05 -6.10 16.47
CA THR A 412 -0.37 -5.84 16.78
C THR A 412 -1.06 -7.07 17.34
N SER A 413 -2.17 -6.86 18.05
CA SER A 413 -2.99 -7.94 18.60
C SER A 413 -3.81 -8.68 17.53
N GLY A 414 -4.03 -8.07 16.36
CA GLY A 414 -4.86 -8.62 15.28
C GLY A 414 -6.34 -8.81 15.66
N ASN A 415 -6.79 -8.26 16.78
CA ASN A 415 -8.13 -8.50 17.33
C ASN A 415 -9.28 -8.01 16.42
N ILE A 416 -9.06 -6.94 15.66
CA ILE A 416 -10.04 -6.37 14.71
C ILE A 416 -10.35 -7.36 13.57
N ALA A 417 -9.44 -8.28 13.23
CA ALA A 417 -9.57 -9.18 12.08
C ALA A 417 -10.24 -10.53 12.41
N VAL A 418 -10.63 -10.76 13.67
CA VAL A 418 -11.28 -12.02 14.08
C VAL A 418 -12.79 -11.88 13.96
N GLY A 419 -13.43 -12.82 13.26
CA GLY A 419 -14.89 -12.88 13.14
C GLY A 419 -15.58 -13.17 14.47
N ASP A 420 -16.82 -12.69 14.64
CA ASP A 420 -17.60 -12.89 15.87
C ASP A 420 -17.90 -14.37 16.14
N GLU A 421 -18.08 -15.17 15.09
CA GLU A 421 -18.34 -16.61 15.18
C GLU A 421 -17.21 -17.38 15.87
N GLU A 422 -15.96 -16.93 15.68
CA GLU A 422 -14.79 -17.51 16.34
C GLU A 422 -14.85 -17.29 17.86
N VAL A 423 -15.24 -16.09 18.29
CA VAL A 423 -15.44 -15.79 19.73
C VAL A 423 -16.51 -16.71 20.30
N VAL A 424 -17.65 -16.86 19.61
CA VAL A 424 -18.75 -17.74 20.03
C VAL A 424 -18.27 -19.20 20.15
N ARG A 425 -17.50 -19.69 19.18
CA ARG A 425 -16.94 -21.06 19.17
C ARG A 425 -16.06 -21.31 20.39
N PHE A 426 -15.13 -20.42 20.70
CA PHE A 426 -14.26 -20.55 21.87
C PHE A 426 -15.04 -20.42 23.19
N MET A 427 -16.03 -19.51 23.24
CA MET A 427 -16.87 -19.34 24.43
C MET A 427 -17.76 -20.58 24.71
N HIS A 428 -18.26 -21.26 23.68
CA HIS A 428 -18.93 -22.56 23.84
C HIS A 428 -18.00 -23.60 24.48
N PHE A 429 -16.75 -23.68 24.03
CA PHE A 429 -15.76 -24.61 24.58
C PHE A 429 -15.44 -24.29 26.05
N ILE A 430 -15.15 -23.02 26.38
CA ILE A 430 -14.80 -22.60 27.74
C ILE A 430 -15.95 -22.85 28.71
N ASN A 431 -17.18 -22.48 28.35
CA ASN A 431 -18.34 -22.72 29.19
C ASN A 431 -18.65 -24.23 29.33
N GLY A 432 -18.48 -25.02 28.27
CA GLY A 432 -18.60 -26.48 28.33
C GLY A 432 -17.53 -27.12 29.24
N PHE A 433 -16.31 -26.61 29.22
CA PHE A 433 -15.24 -27.05 30.12
C PHE A 433 -15.60 -26.77 31.59
N ASN A 434 -16.05 -25.55 31.90
CA ASN A 434 -16.52 -25.18 33.24
C ASN A 434 -17.68 -26.09 33.71
N GLN A 435 -18.63 -26.40 32.82
CA GLN A 435 -19.74 -27.31 33.13
C GLN A 435 -19.29 -28.73 33.48
N LEU A 436 -18.31 -29.27 32.75
CA LEU A 436 -17.86 -30.65 32.90
C LEU A 436 -16.85 -30.85 34.03
N PHE A 437 -15.92 -29.91 34.22
CA PHE A 437 -14.77 -30.08 35.10
C PHE A 437 -14.84 -29.24 36.38
N GLU A 438 -15.67 -28.20 36.40
CA GLU A 438 -15.88 -27.32 37.57
C GLU A 438 -17.34 -27.27 38.03
N ASN A 439 -18.22 -28.13 37.49
CA ASN A 439 -19.65 -28.16 37.80
C ASN A 439 -20.37 -26.79 37.67
N SER A 440 -19.88 -25.91 36.78
CA SER A 440 -20.36 -24.53 36.64
C SER A 440 -20.18 -23.66 37.89
N GLU A 441 -19.21 -23.97 38.75
CA GLU A 441 -18.92 -23.16 39.94
C GLU A 441 -18.31 -21.80 39.58
N ASP A 442 -17.55 -21.70 38.47
CA ASP A 442 -17.05 -20.42 37.98
C ASP A 442 -18.18 -19.62 37.31
N LYS A 443 -18.78 -18.73 38.11
CA LYS A 443 -19.82 -17.82 37.65
C LYS A 443 -19.31 -16.76 36.68
N VAL A 444 -18.02 -16.40 36.72
CA VAL A 444 -17.45 -15.40 35.81
C VAL A 444 -17.54 -15.90 34.37
N ILE A 445 -17.20 -17.16 34.14
CA ILE A 445 -17.29 -17.79 32.81
C ILE A 445 -18.74 -17.84 32.33
N SER A 446 -19.67 -18.28 33.18
CA SER A 446 -21.09 -18.40 32.82
C SER A 446 -21.74 -17.04 32.56
N ASP A 447 -21.43 -16.02 33.37
CA ASP A 447 -21.95 -14.66 33.21
C ASP A 447 -21.39 -14.01 31.94
N LYS A 448 -20.08 -14.13 31.68
CA LYS A 448 -19.46 -13.62 30.44
C LYS A 448 -19.97 -14.32 29.19
N TYR A 449 -20.21 -15.62 29.26
CA TYR A 449 -20.83 -16.38 28.18
C TYR A 449 -22.23 -15.85 27.85
N ALA A 450 -23.06 -15.58 28.86
CA ALA A 450 -24.39 -15.00 28.67
C ALA A 450 -24.32 -13.57 28.13
N GLU A 451 -23.42 -12.73 28.65
CA GLU A 451 -23.20 -11.35 28.23
C GLU A 451 -22.80 -11.27 26.74
N ILE A 452 -21.79 -12.04 26.33
CA ILE A 452 -21.30 -12.03 24.95
C ILE A 452 -22.38 -12.53 23.98
N LYS A 453 -23.12 -13.58 24.37
CA LYS A 453 -24.24 -14.09 23.56
C LYS A 453 -25.35 -13.05 23.41
N GLN A 454 -25.69 -12.34 24.50
CA GLN A 454 -26.67 -11.28 24.45
C GLN A 454 -26.20 -10.13 23.56
N PHE A 455 -24.93 -9.71 23.69
CA PHE A 455 -24.34 -8.67 22.86
C PHE A 455 -24.41 -9.02 21.37
N PHE A 456 -23.94 -10.20 20.95
CA PHE A 456 -24.01 -10.60 19.54
C PHE A 456 -25.44 -10.79 19.02
N SER A 457 -26.41 -11.07 19.89
CA SER A 457 -27.83 -11.13 19.48
C SER A 457 -28.44 -9.77 19.18
N THR A 458 -27.90 -8.69 19.75
CA THR A 458 -28.39 -7.32 19.53
C THR A 458 -27.46 -6.48 18.67
N LYS A 459 -26.21 -6.93 18.45
CA LYS A 459 -25.21 -6.27 17.62
C LYS A 459 -25.70 -6.19 16.18
N LYS A 460 -25.65 -4.99 15.62
CA LYS A 460 -25.90 -4.74 14.19
C LYS A 460 -24.58 -4.73 13.42
N GLU A 461 -24.67 -4.93 12.12
CA GLU A 461 -23.55 -4.75 11.21
C GLU A 461 -23.00 -3.32 11.33
N GLY A 462 -21.71 -3.16 11.61
CA GLY A 462 -21.05 -1.88 11.91
C GLY A 462 -20.96 -1.46 13.38
N ASP A 463 -21.60 -2.18 14.30
CA ASP A 463 -21.44 -1.90 15.73
C ASP A 463 -20.03 -2.30 16.21
N MET A 464 -19.41 -1.44 17.03
CA MET A 464 -18.08 -1.70 17.60
C MET A 464 -18.13 -2.83 18.64
N ASP A 465 -17.09 -3.67 18.64
CA ASP A 465 -16.91 -4.67 19.68
C ASP A 465 -16.59 -4.04 21.04
N THR A 466 -17.06 -4.69 22.10
CA THR A 466 -16.68 -4.33 23.47
C THR A 466 -15.19 -4.63 23.70
N ARG A 467 -14.59 -3.96 24.69
CA ARG A 467 -13.18 -4.21 25.05
C ARG A 467 -12.92 -5.67 25.43
N ASP A 468 -13.88 -6.33 26.06
CA ASP A 468 -13.79 -7.74 26.44
C ASP A 468 -13.77 -8.65 25.20
N ILE A 469 -14.62 -8.38 24.21
CA ILE A 469 -14.64 -9.14 22.96
C ILE A 469 -13.33 -8.94 22.20
N LEU A 470 -12.85 -7.70 22.07
CA LEU A 470 -11.55 -7.41 21.45
C LEU A 470 -10.39 -8.12 22.19
N THR A 471 -10.48 -8.23 23.51
CA THR A 471 -9.49 -8.97 24.31
C THR A 471 -9.52 -10.47 23.99
N ILE A 472 -10.72 -11.08 23.92
CA ILE A 472 -10.88 -12.50 23.55
C ILE A 472 -10.39 -12.75 22.13
N LYS A 473 -10.76 -11.89 21.17
CA LYS A 473 -10.28 -11.95 19.78
C LYS A 473 -8.74 -11.90 19.72
N GLY A 474 -8.12 -11.01 20.50
CA GLY A 474 -6.67 -10.96 20.66
C GLY A 474 -6.10 -12.27 21.21
N LEU A 475 -6.71 -12.85 22.25
CA LEU A 475 -6.27 -14.14 22.82
C LEU A 475 -6.32 -15.29 21.81
N ILE A 476 -7.35 -15.34 20.95
CA ILE A 476 -7.47 -16.32 19.86
C ILE A 476 -6.25 -16.19 18.93
N ARG A 477 -5.97 -14.98 18.43
CA ARG A 477 -4.81 -14.72 17.56
C ARG A 477 -3.48 -15.07 18.21
N ARG A 478 -3.31 -14.78 19.50
CA ARG A 478 -2.10 -15.19 20.25
C ARG A 478 -1.97 -16.70 20.36
N GLY A 479 -3.08 -17.41 20.56
CA GLY A 479 -3.11 -18.88 20.59
C GLY A 479 -2.66 -19.49 19.26
N GLU A 480 -3.15 -18.93 18.16
CA GLU A 480 -2.76 -19.32 16.80
C GLU A 480 -1.27 -19.07 16.54
N ALA A 481 -0.79 -17.86 16.83
CA ALA A 481 0.62 -17.48 16.71
C ALA A 481 1.56 -18.40 17.51
N ARG A 482 1.20 -18.72 18.77
CA ARG A 482 1.94 -19.69 19.60
C ARG A 482 1.93 -21.09 18.98
N THR A 483 0.81 -21.50 18.38
CA THR A 483 0.69 -22.80 17.70
C THR A 483 1.59 -22.84 16.46
N ALA A 484 1.62 -21.77 15.66
CA ALA A 484 2.52 -21.63 14.52
C ALA A 484 4.00 -21.66 14.94
N CYS A 485 4.37 -20.90 15.97
CA CYS A 485 5.72 -20.93 16.56
C CYS A 485 6.10 -22.34 17.02
N THR A 486 5.22 -23.03 17.76
CA THR A 486 5.45 -24.41 18.22
C THR A 486 5.65 -25.37 17.04
N PHE A 487 4.83 -25.24 15.99
CA PHE A 487 4.96 -26.03 14.77
C PHE A 487 6.31 -25.82 14.06
N ASN A 488 6.86 -24.60 14.14
CA ASN A 488 8.20 -24.26 13.63
C ASN A 488 9.33 -24.47 14.64
N ARG A 489 9.04 -25.04 15.82
CA ARG A 489 10.01 -25.32 16.91
C ARG A 489 10.64 -24.06 17.51
N ILE A 490 9.91 -22.94 17.50
CA ILE A 490 10.28 -21.72 18.20
C ILE A 490 9.76 -21.83 19.65
N PRO A 491 10.62 -21.70 20.68
CA PRO A 491 10.18 -21.72 22.08
C PRO A 491 9.19 -20.59 22.38
N LEU A 492 8.17 -20.87 23.19
CA LEU A 492 7.17 -19.86 23.57
C LEU A 492 7.75 -18.65 24.33
N SER A 493 8.90 -18.82 24.99
CA SER A 493 9.64 -17.72 25.63
C SER A 493 10.25 -16.74 24.63
N ARG A 494 10.26 -17.07 23.33
CA ARG A 494 10.74 -16.23 22.23
C ARG A 494 9.60 -15.73 21.33
N CYS A 495 8.35 -15.92 21.76
CA CYS A 495 7.17 -15.35 21.14
C CYS A 495 6.77 -14.08 21.90
N HIS A 496 7.03 -12.92 21.31
CA HIS A 496 6.80 -11.61 21.93
C HIS A 496 5.52 -11.01 21.38
N PHE A 497 4.64 -10.55 22.25
CA PHE A 497 3.42 -9.83 21.89
C PHE A 497 3.57 -8.40 22.38
N LEU A 498 3.75 -7.46 21.45
CA LEU A 498 4.12 -6.08 21.76
C LEU A 498 2.89 -5.19 22.02
N ASP A 499 1.75 -5.53 21.41
CA ASP A 499 0.48 -4.81 21.54
C ASP A 499 0.65 -3.29 21.34
N LEU A 500 1.23 -2.89 20.21
CA LEU A 500 1.57 -1.50 19.94
C LEU A 500 0.33 -0.58 20.10
N PRO A 501 0.39 0.44 20.98
CA PRO A 501 -0.73 1.33 21.30
C PRO A 501 -1.48 1.94 20.11
N PHE A 502 -0.82 2.20 18.98
CA PHE A 502 -1.48 2.80 17.81
C PHE A 502 -2.63 1.94 17.26
N TYR A 503 -2.57 0.62 17.47
CA TYR A 503 -3.54 -0.36 16.98
C TYR A 503 -4.67 -0.62 18.00
N GLU A 504 -4.44 -0.35 19.28
CA GLU A 504 -5.36 -0.66 20.38
C GLU A 504 -6.52 0.35 20.56
N THR A 505 -7.02 0.91 19.45
CA THR A 505 -8.08 1.93 19.46
C THR A 505 -9.50 1.36 19.53
N GLY A 506 -9.67 0.08 19.14
CA GLY A 506 -10.97 -0.55 18.96
C GLY A 506 -11.78 0.00 17.77
N LYS A 507 -11.17 0.83 16.92
CA LYS A 507 -11.77 1.41 15.71
C LYS A 507 -11.03 0.91 14.46
N ILE A 508 -11.72 0.95 13.31
CA ILE A 508 -11.09 0.72 12.00
C ILE A 508 -10.01 1.80 11.74
N GLU A 509 -10.28 3.05 12.15
CA GLU A 509 -9.31 4.15 12.11
C GLU A 509 -8.31 4.04 13.28
N LYS A 510 -7.04 3.88 12.94
CA LYS A 510 -5.92 3.70 13.87
C LYS A 510 -5.36 5.05 14.30
N ASN A 511 -4.73 5.10 15.47
CA ASN A 511 -4.02 6.31 15.90
C ASN A 511 -2.72 6.47 15.09
N PRO A 512 -2.19 7.69 14.97
CA PRO A 512 -0.81 7.90 14.55
C PRO A 512 0.15 7.19 15.52
N ILE A 513 1.30 6.77 14.98
CA ILE A 513 2.40 6.24 15.79
C ILE A 513 2.85 7.25 16.87
N SER A 514 3.13 6.74 18.05
CA SER A 514 3.58 7.50 19.22
C SER A 514 4.95 7.05 19.71
N GLU A 515 5.56 7.83 20.60
CA GLU A 515 6.84 7.47 21.24
C GLU A 515 6.72 6.19 22.08
N ALA A 516 5.54 5.90 22.64
CA ALA A 516 5.28 4.69 23.41
C ALA A 516 5.39 3.43 22.54
N ASP A 517 4.92 3.49 21.28
CA ASP A 517 5.06 2.38 20.34
C ASP A 517 6.55 2.06 20.08
N VAL A 518 7.35 3.11 19.87
CA VAL A 518 8.79 2.98 19.59
C VAL A 518 9.55 2.46 20.81
N GLU A 519 9.20 2.91 22.01
CA GLU A 519 9.85 2.47 23.26
C GLU A 519 9.66 0.96 23.51
N ILE A 520 8.48 0.42 23.21
CA ILE A 520 8.20 -1.03 23.32
C ILE A 520 9.13 -1.82 22.39
N VAL A 521 9.25 -1.40 21.13
CA VAL A 521 10.14 -2.07 20.15
C VAL A 521 11.60 -1.95 20.57
N LEU A 522 12.00 -0.76 21.02
CA LEU A 522 13.34 -0.46 21.50
C LEU A 522 13.75 -1.36 22.67
N ASN A 523 12.85 -1.59 23.63
CA ASN A 523 13.10 -2.47 24.78
C ASN A 523 13.39 -3.91 24.34
N LEU A 524 12.61 -4.45 23.39
CA LEU A 524 12.86 -5.78 22.83
C LEU A 524 14.23 -5.84 22.12
N LEU A 525 14.55 -4.85 21.30
CA LEU A 525 15.84 -4.81 20.58
C LEU A 525 17.02 -4.75 21.55
N ARG A 526 16.92 -4.00 22.65
CA ARG A 526 17.94 -3.91 23.70
C ARG A 526 18.11 -5.20 24.49
N GLU A 527 17.02 -5.94 24.71
CA GLU A 527 17.04 -7.23 25.37
C GLU A 527 17.73 -8.27 24.49
N VAL A 528 17.30 -8.41 23.23
CA VAL A 528 17.76 -9.48 22.34
C VAL A 528 19.11 -9.17 21.69
N LYS A 529 19.39 -7.90 21.36
CA LYS A 529 20.57 -7.45 20.60
C LYS A 529 20.80 -8.33 19.36
N PRO A 530 19.85 -8.35 18.41
CA PRO A 530 19.88 -9.26 17.28
C PRO A 530 21.07 -9.02 16.35
N HIS A 531 21.50 -10.07 15.64
CA HIS A 531 22.44 -9.93 14.51
C HIS A 531 21.70 -9.86 13.16
N GLN A 532 20.43 -10.26 13.15
CA GLN A 532 19.52 -10.16 12.02
C GLN A 532 18.14 -9.70 12.51
N ILE A 533 17.58 -8.73 11.80
CA ILE A 533 16.20 -8.28 11.97
C ILE A 533 15.48 -8.54 10.66
N TYR A 534 14.27 -9.09 10.72
CA TYR A 534 13.36 -9.15 9.59
C TYR A 534 12.15 -8.24 9.87
N VAL A 535 11.77 -7.42 8.89
CA VAL A 535 10.68 -6.44 9.01
C VAL A 535 9.85 -6.40 7.73
N ALA A 536 8.57 -6.06 7.82
CA ALA A 536 7.68 -5.95 6.67
C ALA A 536 7.96 -4.69 5.84
N GLY A 537 8.65 -4.82 4.72
CA GLY A 537 8.86 -3.73 3.75
C GLY A 537 7.66 -3.47 2.83
N ASP A 538 6.47 -3.93 3.18
CA ASP A 538 5.28 -3.82 2.33
C ASP A 538 4.53 -2.50 2.57
N LEU A 539 5.02 -1.44 1.93
CA LEU A 539 4.48 -0.08 2.08
C LEU A 539 3.17 0.15 1.33
N ALA A 540 2.76 -0.82 0.50
CA ALA A 540 1.51 -0.82 -0.27
C ALA A 540 0.37 -1.58 0.45
N ASP A 541 0.55 -1.93 1.74
CA ASP A 541 -0.51 -2.53 2.55
C ASP A 541 -1.77 -1.64 2.53
N PRO A 542 -2.92 -2.12 2.03
CA PRO A 542 -4.15 -1.34 1.93
C PRO A 542 -4.67 -0.87 3.30
N HIS A 543 -4.23 -1.50 4.40
CA HIS A 543 -4.66 -1.16 5.75
C HIS A 543 -3.72 -0.18 6.48
N GLY A 544 -2.55 0.11 5.90
CA GLY A 544 -1.51 0.96 6.47
C GLY A 544 -0.85 0.43 7.75
N THR A 545 -1.20 -0.77 8.25
CA THR A 545 -0.61 -1.33 9.48
C THR A 545 0.87 -1.59 9.27
N HIS A 546 1.23 -2.19 8.13
CA HIS A 546 2.62 -2.59 7.85
C HIS A 546 3.54 -1.38 7.86
N ARG A 547 3.12 -0.27 7.25
CA ARG A 547 3.88 0.98 7.24
C ARG A 547 4.15 1.47 8.67
N VAL A 548 3.11 1.55 9.51
CA VAL A 548 3.23 2.08 10.88
C VAL A 548 4.13 1.20 11.75
N CYS A 549 3.94 -0.12 11.68
CA CYS A 549 4.79 -1.10 12.38
C CYS A 549 6.27 -0.96 11.96
N THR A 550 6.52 -0.93 10.65
CA THR A 550 7.86 -0.78 10.09
C THR A 550 8.51 0.55 10.48
N ASP A 551 7.74 1.64 10.52
CA ASP A 551 8.21 2.92 11.04
C ASP A 551 8.58 2.86 12.53
N ALA A 552 7.84 2.09 13.35
CA ALA A 552 8.19 1.90 14.76
C ALA A 552 9.52 1.17 14.93
N VAL A 553 9.75 0.12 14.12
CA VAL A 553 11.02 -0.62 14.10
C VAL A 553 12.18 0.27 13.64
N PHE A 554 12.01 1.03 12.56
CA PHE A 554 13.07 1.94 12.09
C PHE A 554 13.34 3.08 13.06
N ALA A 555 12.31 3.65 13.69
CA ALA A 555 12.49 4.67 14.72
C ALA A 555 13.30 4.12 15.89
N ALA A 556 13.01 2.91 16.36
CA ALA A 556 13.77 2.27 17.44
C ALA A 556 15.24 2.00 17.05
N ILE A 557 15.48 1.60 15.80
CA ILE A 557 16.83 1.41 15.25
C ILE A 557 17.60 2.73 15.16
N ASP A 558 16.94 3.81 14.72
CA ASP A 558 17.55 5.14 14.63
C ASP A 558 17.94 5.67 16.01
N GLU A 559 17.10 5.45 17.03
CA GLU A 559 17.41 5.78 18.43
C GLU A 559 18.61 4.96 18.97
N GLU A 560 18.71 3.66 18.68
CA GLU A 560 19.90 2.85 19.05
C GLU A 560 21.17 3.28 18.31
N LYS A 561 21.04 3.66 17.03
CA LYS A 561 22.14 4.22 16.24
C LYS A 561 22.64 5.52 16.85
N ASN A 562 21.73 6.43 17.21
CA ASN A 562 22.04 7.69 17.87
C ASN A 562 22.65 7.48 19.27
N ALA A 563 22.24 6.42 19.99
CA ALA A 563 22.83 6.02 21.26
C ALA A 563 24.22 5.35 21.12
N GLY A 564 24.70 5.09 19.89
CA GLY A 564 26.01 4.49 19.65
C GLY A 564 26.08 2.99 19.94
N ALA A 565 24.97 2.26 19.79
CA ALA A 565 24.91 0.84 20.10
C ALA A 565 25.86 -0.01 19.23
N GLU A 566 26.89 -0.60 19.85
CA GLU A 566 27.89 -1.41 19.14
C GLU A 566 27.31 -2.65 18.44
N TRP A 567 26.27 -3.26 19.01
CA TRP A 567 25.64 -4.45 18.44
C TRP A 567 24.98 -4.18 17.09
N LEU A 568 24.51 -2.94 16.85
CA LEU A 568 23.84 -2.54 15.62
C LEU A 568 24.79 -2.52 14.43
N LYS A 569 26.09 -2.29 14.65
CA LYS A 569 27.13 -2.31 13.59
C LYS A 569 27.27 -3.69 12.95
N ASP A 570 26.95 -4.74 13.71
CA ASP A 570 26.93 -6.13 13.26
C ASP A 570 25.49 -6.68 13.20
N CYS A 571 24.49 -5.83 12.93
CA CYS A 571 23.12 -6.27 12.69
C CYS A 571 22.73 -5.99 11.24
N ARG A 572 22.20 -7.00 10.53
CA ARG A 572 21.60 -6.82 9.21
C ARG A 572 20.08 -6.78 9.31
N ILE A 573 19.46 -5.88 8.55
CA ILE A 573 18.02 -5.67 8.59
C ILE A 573 17.49 -6.06 7.20
N TRP A 574 16.69 -7.11 7.16
CA TRP A 574 16.12 -7.69 5.95
C TRP A 574 14.63 -7.35 5.87
N MET A 575 14.22 -6.78 4.75
CA MET A 575 12.83 -6.46 4.48
C MET A 575 12.19 -7.57 3.64
N TYR A 576 11.02 -8.05 4.07
CA TYR A 576 10.18 -8.97 3.32
C TYR A 576 8.90 -8.26 2.84
N ARG A 577 8.22 -8.77 1.81
CA ARG A 577 6.88 -8.30 1.41
C ARG A 577 5.77 -9.19 1.95
N GLY A 578 4.57 -8.63 2.12
CA GLY A 578 3.36 -9.33 2.54
C GLY A 578 2.74 -10.20 1.45
N ALA A 579 1.50 -10.65 1.64
CA ALA A 579 0.83 -11.57 0.70
C ALA A 579 0.48 -10.96 -0.67
N TRP A 580 0.57 -9.63 -0.83
CA TRP A 580 0.00 -8.90 -1.96
C TRP A 580 0.97 -8.70 -3.13
N ALA A 581 2.24 -8.48 -2.83
CA ALA A 581 3.29 -8.22 -3.81
C ALA A 581 4.59 -8.92 -3.39
N GLU A 582 5.54 -9.00 -4.32
CA GLU A 582 6.91 -9.43 -4.05
C GLU A 582 7.88 -8.36 -4.57
N TRP A 583 9.12 -8.39 -4.09
CA TRP A 583 10.15 -7.50 -4.61
C TRP A 583 10.42 -7.73 -6.10
N GLU A 584 10.55 -6.63 -6.84
CA GLU A 584 11.14 -6.64 -8.19
C GLU A 584 12.53 -7.28 -8.14
N ILE A 585 12.82 -8.17 -9.09
CA ILE A 585 14.00 -9.03 -9.05
C ILE A 585 15.32 -8.26 -9.06
N GLU A 586 15.33 -7.05 -9.63
CA GLU A 586 16.49 -6.18 -9.59
C GLU A 586 16.88 -5.76 -8.16
N ASN A 587 15.90 -5.65 -7.28
CA ASN A 587 16.08 -5.22 -5.89
C ASN A 587 16.42 -6.37 -4.95
N ILE A 588 16.14 -7.62 -5.34
CA ILE A 588 16.38 -8.80 -4.50
C ILE A 588 17.88 -8.92 -4.20
N GLU A 589 18.21 -8.93 -2.91
CA GLU A 589 19.57 -9.10 -2.41
C GLU A 589 19.77 -10.47 -1.75
N MET A 590 18.69 -11.10 -1.29
CA MET A 590 18.68 -12.48 -0.83
C MET A 590 17.44 -13.22 -1.34
N ALA A 591 17.64 -14.36 -1.97
CA ALA A 591 16.60 -15.29 -2.41
C ALA A 591 16.79 -16.64 -1.72
N VAL A 592 15.78 -17.10 -1.00
CA VAL A 592 15.82 -18.34 -0.22
C VAL A 592 14.94 -19.39 -0.91
N PRO A 593 15.53 -20.38 -1.62
CA PRO A 593 14.77 -21.37 -2.36
C PRO A 593 14.15 -22.40 -1.43
N LEU A 594 12.96 -22.89 -1.74
CA LEU A 594 12.23 -23.89 -0.96
C LEU A 594 12.05 -25.18 -1.76
N SER A 595 12.12 -26.32 -1.09
CA SER A 595 11.67 -27.61 -1.64
C SER A 595 10.14 -27.74 -1.58
N PRO A 596 9.54 -28.71 -2.28
CA PRO A 596 8.12 -29.04 -2.14
C PRO A 596 7.70 -29.35 -0.70
N GLU A 597 8.54 -30.02 0.10
CA GLU A 597 8.25 -30.28 1.51
C GLU A 597 8.28 -29.01 2.36
N GLU A 598 9.22 -28.11 2.09
CA GLU A 598 9.35 -26.85 2.81
C GLU A 598 8.20 -25.89 2.48
N LEU A 599 7.79 -25.81 1.21
CA LEU A 599 6.61 -25.05 0.80
C LEU A 599 5.33 -25.60 1.47
N ARG A 600 5.16 -26.92 1.50
CA ARG A 600 4.04 -27.56 2.22
C ARG A 600 4.09 -27.27 3.72
N ALA A 601 5.28 -27.29 4.32
CA ALA A 601 5.46 -26.96 5.73
C ALA A 601 5.09 -25.49 6.00
N LYS A 602 5.51 -24.57 5.13
CA LYS A 602 5.10 -23.16 5.18
C LYS A 602 3.58 -23.02 5.14
N ARG A 603 2.90 -23.65 4.15
CA ARG A 603 1.43 -23.67 4.09
C ARG A 603 0.81 -24.16 5.39
N ASN A 604 1.28 -25.29 5.92
CA ASN A 604 0.75 -25.85 7.16
C ASN A 604 0.97 -24.95 8.38
N SER A 605 1.98 -24.09 8.36
CA SER A 605 2.20 -23.04 9.35
C SER A 605 1.18 -21.91 9.23
N ILE A 606 0.91 -21.45 8.00
CA ILE A 606 -0.14 -20.43 7.73
C ILE A 606 -1.50 -20.95 8.22
N LEU A 607 -1.80 -22.23 7.95
CA LEU A 607 -3.04 -22.89 8.38
C LEU A 607 -3.18 -23.06 9.91
N LYS A 608 -2.20 -22.64 10.72
CA LYS A 608 -2.35 -22.54 12.18
C LYS A 608 -3.14 -21.30 12.61
N HIS A 609 -3.33 -20.35 11.71
CA HIS A 609 -4.14 -19.14 11.91
C HIS A 609 -5.57 -19.37 11.39
N GLN A 610 -6.31 -20.25 12.08
CA GLN A 610 -7.60 -20.74 11.62
C GLN A 610 -8.66 -19.66 11.50
N SER A 611 -8.66 -18.68 12.40
CA SER A 611 -9.58 -17.53 12.36
C SER A 611 -9.41 -16.65 11.12
N GLN A 612 -8.36 -16.86 10.32
CA GLN A 612 -8.07 -16.10 9.09
C GLN A 612 -8.22 -16.96 7.82
N MET A 613 -8.78 -18.17 7.92
CA MET A 613 -8.81 -19.13 6.82
C MET A 613 -9.91 -18.92 5.78
N GLU A 614 -11.14 -18.57 6.19
CA GLU A 614 -12.31 -18.59 5.29
C GLU A 614 -12.74 -17.20 4.81
N SER A 615 -12.33 -16.17 5.55
CA SER A 615 -12.63 -14.79 5.23
C SER A 615 -11.63 -13.92 6.00
N ALA A 616 -10.54 -13.53 5.33
CA ALA A 616 -9.98 -12.24 5.67
C ALA A 616 -11.15 -11.25 5.53
N PRO A 617 -11.51 -10.45 6.54
CA PRO A 617 -12.70 -9.60 6.47
C PRO A 617 -12.68 -8.62 5.26
N PHE A 618 -11.55 -8.54 4.54
CA PHE A 618 -11.33 -7.69 3.38
C PHE A 618 -10.50 -8.40 2.30
N LEU A 619 -11.05 -9.42 1.63
CA LEU A 619 -10.35 -10.18 0.57
C LEU A 619 -9.92 -9.34 -0.66
N GLY A 620 -10.45 -8.13 -0.84
CA GLY A 620 -10.24 -7.36 -2.07
C GLY A 620 -10.75 -8.12 -3.29
N ASN A 621 -10.12 -7.94 -4.46
CA ASN A 621 -10.52 -8.58 -5.73
C ASN A 621 -9.93 -9.98 -5.93
N ASP A 622 -9.19 -10.49 -4.95
CA ASP A 622 -8.52 -11.78 -5.04
C ASP A 622 -9.24 -12.79 -4.15
N GLU A 623 -10.05 -13.67 -4.73
CA GLU A 623 -10.80 -14.69 -3.97
C GLU A 623 -9.89 -15.77 -3.34
N ARG A 624 -8.59 -15.80 -3.69
CA ARG A 624 -7.65 -16.79 -3.15
C ARG A 624 -7.41 -16.54 -1.66
N LEU A 625 -7.29 -17.63 -0.92
CA LEU A 625 -6.90 -17.62 0.49
C LEU A 625 -5.44 -17.18 0.65
N PHE A 626 -5.08 -16.60 1.80
CA PHE A 626 -3.72 -16.10 2.05
C PHE A 626 -2.62 -17.14 1.78
N TRP A 627 -2.85 -18.42 2.11
CA TRP A 627 -1.88 -19.47 1.85
C TRP A 627 -1.69 -19.73 0.35
N GLN A 628 -2.74 -19.62 -0.46
CA GLN A 628 -2.66 -19.76 -1.92
C GLN A 628 -1.89 -18.59 -2.53
N ARG A 629 -2.20 -17.36 -2.08
CA ARG A 629 -1.47 -16.16 -2.51
C ARG A 629 0.01 -16.26 -2.17
N SER A 630 0.33 -16.71 -0.95
CA SER A 630 1.71 -16.94 -0.54
C SER A 630 2.41 -18.01 -1.40
N GLU A 631 1.76 -19.14 -1.69
CA GLU A 631 2.35 -20.19 -2.53
C GLU A 631 2.59 -19.70 -3.96
N ASP A 632 1.58 -19.08 -4.57
CA ASP A 632 1.65 -18.57 -5.94
C ASP A 632 2.71 -17.47 -6.09
N ARG A 633 2.79 -16.56 -5.11
CA ARG A 633 3.82 -15.51 -5.06
C ARG A 633 5.22 -16.13 -5.05
N ASN A 634 5.48 -17.07 -4.13
CA ASN A 634 6.81 -17.67 -4.03
C ASN A 634 7.17 -18.56 -5.24
N ARG A 635 6.17 -19.21 -5.86
CA ARG A 635 6.34 -19.89 -7.16
C ARG A 635 6.62 -18.91 -8.30
N GLY A 636 5.98 -17.75 -8.29
CA GLY A 636 6.21 -16.66 -9.24
C GLY A 636 7.67 -16.20 -9.23
N THR A 637 8.23 -15.97 -8.03
CA THR A 637 9.65 -15.62 -7.87
C THR A 637 10.57 -16.71 -8.40
N ALA A 638 10.31 -17.99 -8.07
CA ALA A 638 11.12 -19.10 -8.58
C ALA A 638 11.03 -19.24 -10.11
N SER A 639 9.84 -19.06 -10.67
CA SER A 639 9.59 -19.09 -12.12
C SER A 639 10.33 -17.97 -12.84
N LEU A 640 10.40 -16.78 -12.24
CA LEU A 640 11.15 -15.66 -12.81
C LEU A 640 12.66 -15.96 -12.87
N TYR A 641 13.23 -16.54 -11.79
CA TYR A 641 14.62 -16.98 -11.79
C TYR A 641 14.89 -18.06 -12.87
N ASP A 642 13.99 -19.04 -13.01
CA ASP A 642 14.07 -20.09 -14.04
C ASP A 642 14.03 -19.51 -15.46
N GLN A 643 13.10 -18.59 -15.75
CA GLN A 643 12.99 -17.92 -17.05
C GLN A 643 14.25 -17.13 -17.42
N LEU A 644 14.97 -16.58 -16.43
CA LEU A 644 16.25 -15.90 -16.63
C LEU A 644 17.42 -16.86 -16.88
N GLY A 645 17.20 -18.18 -16.73
CA GLY A 645 18.17 -19.24 -16.96
C GLY A 645 18.90 -19.71 -15.70
N LEU A 646 18.42 -19.36 -14.51
CA LEU A 646 18.94 -19.86 -13.23
C LEU A 646 18.31 -21.22 -12.90
N ALA A 647 18.73 -21.83 -11.78
CA ALA A 647 18.21 -23.12 -11.38
C ALA A 647 16.70 -23.07 -11.10
N CYS A 648 15.99 -24.12 -11.51
CA CYS A 648 14.56 -24.28 -11.27
C CYS A 648 14.31 -24.78 -9.84
N TYR A 649 13.54 -24.03 -9.06
CA TYR A 649 13.14 -24.37 -7.70
C TYR A 649 11.62 -24.41 -7.58
N GLU A 650 11.08 -25.11 -6.57
CA GLU A 650 9.64 -25.14 -6.34
C GLU A 650 9.10 -23.75 -5.98
N ALA A 651 9.79 -23.02 -5.10
CA ALA A 651 9.41 -21.69 -4.68
C ALA A 651 10.62 -20.92 -4.12
N MET A 652 10.53 -19.59 -4.03
CA MET A 652 11.54 -18.73 -3.41
C MET A 652 10.90 -17.63 -2.56
N GLU A 653 11.53 -17.31 -1.43
CA GLU A 653 11.26 -16.09 -0.67
C GLU A 653 12.36 -15.06 -0.92
N ALA A 654 11.98 -13.79 -1.10
CA ALA A 654 12.90 -12.73 -1.45
C ALA A 654 13.02 -11.67 -0.36
N PHE A 655 14.22 -11.10 -0.22
CA PHE A 655 14.51 -10.08 0.78
C PHE A 655 15.42 -8.98 0.21
N VAL A 656 15.24 -7.78 0.74
CA VAL A 656 16.06 -6.59 0.45
C VAL A 656 16.68 -6.09 1.75
N GLU A 657 17.94 -5.69 1.73
CA GLU A 657 18.62 -5.14 2.91
C GLU A 657 18.22 -3.68 3.12
N TYR A 658 17.75 -3.36 4.33
CA TYR A 658 17.61 -1.98 4.78
C TYR A 658 18.89 -1.51 5.46
N LYS A 659 19.41 -0.36 5.04
CA LYS A 659 20.56 0.31 5.65
C LYS A 659 20.07 1.55 6.40
N PRO A 660 20.19 1.58 7.74
CA PRO A 660 19.74 2.72 8.55
C PRO A 660 20.37 4.03 8.09
N ILE A 661 19.52 5.03 7.82
CA ILE A 661 19.87 6.34 7.23
C ILE A 661 20.83 7.12 8.12
#